data_AF-A0A9P3G9I6-F1
#
_entry.id   AF-A0A9P3G9I6-F1
#
_cell.length_a   1.000
_cell.length_b   1.000
_cell.length_c   1.000
_cell.angle_alpha   90.00
_cell.angle_beta   90.00
_cell.angle_gamma   90.00
#
_symmetry.space_group_name_H-M   'P 1'
#
loop_
_entity.id
_entity.type
_entity.pdbx_description
1 polymer ?
#
loop_
_entity_poly.entity_id
_entity_poly.type
_entity_poly.pdbx_seq_one_letter_code
_entity_poly.pdbx_strand_id
1 'polypeptide(L)'
;MSSTEKTSTTIPNPSSTIPVYSPSALELPSLTKESPKFTQESLPTTPEALSTPLDTSHALPELPRTPPRPAKNLVNPRFALVRSMDNNGSSSGSTPLKANPSSRVNSSQTLENINPFIKSDLDNHETKIPFKRLVAKLCDIDESQFDNLVQAIRKASWLNDPCVRNAAVRFCQGVSEEDRYEPFAELSNHILRLAKEDASLAELEITYPISDGVWCRSDPIVIQRHKQHGRNGAERKPDVVYLRRRHLDAEAVVGGKRVRKWFELILYCEHKEPGPAEEKGPIVCSVLSATQSQGISNSQQAPLASQPHPLSRLTTPSSSHEDSEEQPPSGRSSGKRKRVDGGSQASAVSGSSAKRARQVTAPKNARMQAAGYALEILSNTDGSRSHCIGLILFRQDLSIWYYDASGIVTTAETIPIIDQFETFAAIIISLARCTPKQLGATPRIDPPADKTPTNHFPPETMEGYTISLTPVPIDGGRPETRAAPSSASQAESVPTKLVSSVPREASRVTVTLGSPIFSQYALVGRHTIVYRATLNGSIATCPPGTALVVKISQQVSTRPRESDLLNQARNAGVKNLPELHLAEDLWNLDDGLRGSLSEAEQKNYEARTLRALVYTEYQALDSLFSTSAKYLGEMVYQMLDCLHDLRHRALILHRDISFNNIMVLLDGPDGKPLFILNDFDLATRVTKDGQQVASATSKHRTGTLPFMAWEVLYDLCATHENVKVINTNSTAPHRLRYDFESLLYVAMWCASQCESVSKPLAHTVAAQAKGWELGTYKQLYIEKSGLLGEAPQGGMANALSNFTFTPRFEPWREWFEAWLETVAPSVSLGKAYGTEAYPSKLYFKKRPDFDYETMKGVWTRDAIVSALRSAEPTPLPE
;
A
#
# COMPACT_ATOMS: atom_id res chain seq x y z
N MET A 1 -1.86 50.13 -56.98
CA MET A 1 -2.70 49.10 -57.64
C MET A 1 -3.63 48.59 -56.55
N SER A 2 -4.88 49.05 -56.53
CA SER A 2 -6.01 48.52 -57.31
C SER A 2 -6.29 47.06 -56.93
N SER A 3 -7.28 46.65 -56.11
CA SER A 3 -8.65 47.10 -55.78
C SER A 3 -9.74 46.26 -56.48
N THR A 4 -10.50 45.48 -55.71
CA THR A 4 -11.95 45.28 -55.92
C THR A 4 -12.57 44.63 -54.67
N GLU A 5 -13.62 45.25 -54.13
CA GLU A 5 -14.53 44.70 -53.13
C GLU A 5 -15.86 44.26 -53.78
N LYS A 6 -16.66 43.45 -53.08
CA LYS A 6 -18.15 43.49 -52.94
C LYS A 6 -18.62 42.22 -52.21
N THR A 7 -19.35 42.16 -51.08
CA THR A 7 -20.42 42.96 -50.41
C THR A 7 -21.88 42.57 -50.76
N SER A 8 -22.54 41.87 -49.83
CA SER A 8 -23.95 42.07 -49.39
C SER A 8 -24.15 41.25 -48.08
N THR A 9 -24.77 41.64 -46.95
CA THR A 9 -26.12 42.21 -46.64
C THR A 9 -27.30 41.30 -47.05
N THR A 10 -28.34 41.04 -46.24
CA THR A 10 -28.88 41.77 -45.06
C THR A 10 -29.51 40.82 -43.99
N ILE A 11 -29.80 41.36 -42.79
CA ILE A 11 -30.54 40.74 -41.67
C ILE A 11 -32.06 40.67 -41.96
N PRO A 12 -32.87 39.90 -41.20
CA PRO A 12 -33.69 40.55 -40.16
C PRO A 12 -33.77 39.81 -38.81
N ASN A 13 -34.10 40.57 -37.75
CA ASN A 13 -34.46 40.10 -36.40
C ASN A 13 -36.00 40.23 -36.24
N PRO A 14 -36.71 39.53 -35.31
CA PRO A 14 -36.96 40.21 -34.02
C PRO A 14 -37.24 39.34 -32.75
N SER A 15 -36.97 39.97 -31.60
CA SER A 15 -37.77 40.00 -30.36
C SER A 15 -38.10 38.75 -29.50
N SER A 16 -37.66 38.83 -28.22
CA SER A 16 -38.41 38.49 -26.98
C SER A 16 -38.62 37.00 -26.63
N THR A 17 -38.71 36.55 -25.37
CA THR A 17 -38.71 37.24 -24.05
C THR A 17 -38.00 36.37 -22.98
N ILE A 18 -37.38 36.98 -21.96
CA ILE A 18 -36.87 36.26 -20.76
C ILE A 18 -37.86 36.43 -19.59
N PRO A 19 -38.30 35.35 -18.92
CA PRO A 19 -38.99 35.45 -17.64
C PRO A 19 -37.98 35.48 -16.48
N VAL A 20 -37.96 36.60 -15.74
CA VAL A 20 -37.30 36.70 -14.42
C VAL A 20 -38.30 36.24 -13.35
N TYR A 21 -37.85 35.52 -12.33
CA TYR A 21 -38.62 35.31 -11.10
C TYR A 21 -37.75 35.51 -9.85
N SER A 22 -38.20 36.40 -8.98
CA SER A 22 -37.57 36.74 -7.70
C SER A 22 -38.11 35.86 -6.56
N PRO A 23 -37.35 35.68 -5.46
CA PRO A 23 -37.83 34.97 -4.27
C PRO A 23 -38.82 35.80 -3.44
N SER A 24 -39.73 35.13 -2.74
CA SER A 24 -40.59 35.67 -1.67
C SER A 24 -40.79 34.60 -0.58
N ALA A 25 -41.12 35.02 0.63
CA ALA A 25 -41.06 34.20 1.86
C ALA A 25 -42.44 33.82 2.44
N LEU A 26 -42.46 33.44 3.73
CA LEU A 26 -43.60 32.96 4.55
C LEU A 26 -43.93 31.46 4.32
N GLU A 27 -44.28 30.64 5.33
CA GLU A 27 -44.30 30.86 6.78
C GLU A 27 -44.16 29.52 7.57
N LEU A 28 -44.01 29.59 8.90
CA LEU A 28 -44.00 28.44 9.82
C LEU A 28 -45.42 28.05 10.26
N PRO A 29 -45.62 26.77 10.64
CA PRO A 29 -46.31 26.51 11.91
C PRO A 29 -45.56 25.51 12.81
N SER A 30 -45.98 25.46 14.08
CA SER A 30 -45.36 24.68 15.16
C SER A 30 -46.42 23.87 15.95
N LEU A 31 -46.00 23.13 16.98
CA LEU A 31 -46.82 22.30 17.90
C LEU A 31 -47.30 20.95 17.27
N THR A 32 -47.47 19.83 17.98
CA THR A 32 -47.18 19.50 19.39
C THR A 32 -46.79 18.02 19.56
N LYS A 33 -46.38 17.63 20.78
CA LYS A 33 -46.22 16.22 21.21
C LYS A 33 -47.56 15.48 21.22
N GLU A 34 -47.56 14.16 21.00
CA GLU A 34 -48.01 13.18 22.02
C GLU A 34 -47.64 11.73 21.66
N SER A 35 -48.04 10.77 22.50
CA SER A 35 -47.71 9.34 22.39
C SER A 35 -48.80 8.46 23.01
N PRO A 36 -49.06 7.26 22.48
CA PRO A 36 -49.75 6.22 23.25
C PRO A 36 -49.00 4.89 23.34
N LYS A 37 -49.23 4.18 24.47
CA LYS A 37 -49.00 2.73 24.65
C LYS A 37 -50.36 2.04 24.71
N PHE A 38 -50.50 0.83 24.16
CA PHE A 38 -51.46 -0.20 24.59
C PHE A 38 -50.82 -1.57 24.25
N THR A 39 -50.41 -2.44 25.19
CA THR A 39 -51.13 -3.41 26.07
C THR A 39 -51.75 -4.63 25.35
N GLN A 40 -51.92 -5.73 26.11
CA GLN A 40 -52.15 -7.11 25.65
C GLN A 40 -53.64 -7.53 25.68
N GLU A 41 -53.89 -8.84 25.55
CA GLU A 41 -55.16 -9.60 25.69
C GLU A 41 -56.02 -9.71 24.42
N SER A 42 -56.70 -10.83 24.13
CA SER A 42 -56.62 -12.20 24.70
C SER A 42 -57.20 -13.27 23.72
N LEU A 43 -56.97 -14.55 24.01
CA LEU A 43 -57.57 -15.72 23.31
C LEU A 43 -58.97 -16.04 23.88
N PRO A 44 -59.81 -16.78 23.11
CA PRO A 44 -60.34 -18.01 23.71
C PRO A 44 -60.53 -19.23 22.77
N THR A 45 -60.18 -20.41 23.32
CA THR A 45 -60.85 -21.74 23.23
C THR A 45 -61.18 -22.45 21.90
N THR A 46 -60.47 -23.58 21.71
CA THR A 46 -60.86 -24.97 21.37
C THR A 46 -62.25 -25.47 21.89
N PRO A 47 -62.78 -26.70 21.61
CA PRO A 47 -62.10 -27.95 21.15
C PRO A 47 -62.86 -28.89 20.15
N GLU A 48 -62.24 -30.05 19.84
CA GLU A 48 -62.86 -31.39 19.56
C GLU A 48 -63.74 -31.62 18.29
N ALA A 49 -63.95 -32.82 17.73
CA ALA A 49 -63.35 -34.17 17.93
C ALA A 49 -63.50 -35.08 16.67
N LEU A 50 -62.92 -36.29 16.75
CA LEU A 50 -62.81 -37.39 15.76
C LEU A 50 -64.08 -37.77 14.95
N SER A 51 -63.91 -38.27 13.72
CA SER A 51 -64.15 -39.70 13.38
C SER A 51 -63.91 -40.10 11.90
N THR A 52 -63.49 -41.37 11.73
CA THR A 52 -63.47 -42.22 10.50
C THR A 52 -64.34 -43.47 10.80
N PRO A 53 -64.68 -44.44 9.90
CA PRO A 53 -63.98 -44.88 8.66
C PRO A 53 -64.89 -45.43 7.51
N LEU A 54 -64.34 -46.34 6.68
CA LEU A 54 -64.93 -47.27 5.68
C LEU A 54 -65.20 -46.76 4.24
N ASP A 55 -65.26 -47.59 3.18
CA ASP A 55 -64.39 -48.72 2.72
C ASP A 55 -64.76 -49.15 1.26
N THR A 56 -64.01 -50.08 0.67
CA THR A 56 -64.29 -51.01 -0.46
C THR A 56 -64.09 -50.58 -1.93
N SER A 57 -63.10 -51.24 -2.57
CA SER A 57 -63.05 -51.83 -3.96
C SER A 57 -63.45 -51.00 -5.21
N HIS A 58 -62.78 -51.08 -6.37
CA HIS A 58 -62.08 -52.19 -7.05
C HIS A 58 -60.80 -51.74 -7.81
N ALA A 59 -60.08 -52.66 -8.48
CA ALA A 59 -58.76 -52.43 -9.10
C ALA A 59 -58.66 -52.92 -10.58
N LEU A 60 -57.45 -52.76 -11.19
CA LEU A 60 -56.95 -53.14 -12.55
C LEU A 60 -56.71 -51.94 -13.51
N PRO A 61 -55.69 -51.96 -14.41
CA PRO A 61 -54.45 -51.21 -14.12
C PRO A 61 -53.86 -50.35 -15.29
N GLU A 62 -52.73 -49.68 -15.00
CA GLU A 62 -51.53 -49.32 -15.83
C GLU A 62 -51.64 -49.22 -17.38
N LEU A 63 -50.98 -48.30 -18.13
CA LEU A 63 -49.98 -47.22 -17.95
C LEU A 63 -49.97 -46.41 -19.30
N PRO A 64 -49.12 -45.38 -19.53
CA PRO A 64 -48.69 -44.23 -18.73
C PRO A 64 -49.22 -42.89 -19.32
N ARG A 65 -48.98 -41.74 -18.66
CA ARG A 65 -49.16 -40.40 -19.29
C ARG A 65 -48.05 -39.41 -18.92
N THR A 66 -47.75 -38.50 -19.85
CA THR A 66 -46.67 -37.49 -19.79
C THR A 66 -47.00 -36.28 -18.89
N PRO A 67 -46.01 -35.66 -18.24
CA PRO A 67 -46.21 -34.50 -17.35
C PRO A 67 -46.26 -33.14 -18.09
N PRO A 68 -47.07 -32.17 -17.63
CA PRO A 68 -47.01 -30.77 -18.06
C PRO A 68 -46.06 -29.90 -17.20
N ARG A 69 -45.85 -28.65 -17.63
CA ARG A 69 -44.90 -27.67 -17.05
C ARG A 69 -45.27 -27.20 -15.63
N PRO A 70 -44.29 -26.87 -14.76
CA PRO A 70 -44.47 -25.98 -13.62
C PRO A 70 -44.42 -24.49 -14.03
N ALA A 71 -44.94 -23.60 -13.18
CA ALA A 71 -44.96 -22.15 -13.37
C ALA A 71 -44.03 -21.42 -12.38
N LYS A 72 -43.84 -20.11 -12.59
CA LYS A 72 -43.04 -19.24 -11.71
C LYS A 72 -43.72 -19.00 -10.37
N ASN A 73 -42.95 -18.80 -9.30
CA ASN A 73 -43.33 -17.93 -8.18
C ASN A 73 -42.10 -17.35 -7.48
N LEU A 74 -42.20 -16.10 -7.02
CA LEU A 74 -41.26 -15.47 -6.09
C LEU A 74 -41.82 -15.60 -4.68
N VAL A 75 -41.00 -16.00 -3.70
CA VAL A 75 -41.12 -15.53 -2.31
C VAL A 75 -39.71 -15.34 -1.74
N ASN A 76 -39.53 -14.26 -0.97
CA ASN A 76 -38.32 -13.92 -0.23
C ASN A 76 -38.72 -13.63 1.23
N PRO A 77 -38.10 -14.25 2.25
CA PRO A 77 -38.19 -13.76 3.61
C PRO A 77 -36.81 -13.39 4.20
N ARG A 78 -36.73 -12.16 4.72
CA ARG A 78 -35.79 -11.81 5.79
C ARG A 78 -36.18 -12.58 7.07
N PHE A 79 -35.22 -12.93 7.91
CA PHE A 79 -35.05 -12.27 9.22
C PHE A 79 -33.73 -12.67 9.89
N ALA A 80 -33.25 -11.84 10.81
CA ALA A 80 -32.09 -12.11 11.64
C ALA A 80 -32.52 -12.34 13.10
N LEU A 81 -31.81 -13.20 13.82
CA LEU A 81 -31.75 -13.14 15.28
C LEU A 81 -30.32 -13.48 15.74
N VAL A 82 -29.78 -12.67 16.65
CA VAL A 82 -28.40 -12.80 17.13
C VAL A 82 -28.35 -13.72 18.36
N ARG A 83 -27.50 -14.75 18.31
CA ARG A 83 -26.86 -15.32 19.51
C ARG A 83 -25.37 -15.53 19.29
N SER A 84 -24.59 -14.90 20.15
CA SER A 84 -23.13 -14.92 20.23
C SER A 84 -22.55 -16.34 20.34
N MET A 85 -21.61 -16.70 19.44
CA MET A 85 -20.25 -17.13 19.83
C MET A 85 -19.30 -17.30 18.61
N ASP A 86 -18.12 -16.69 18.75
CA ASP A 86 -16.79 -16.96 18.18
C ASP A 86 -16.56 -17.40 16.71
N ASN A 87 -15.90 -16.48 15.99
CA ASN A 87 -14.80 -16.69 15.02
C ASN A 87 -14.79 -17.97 14.16
N ASN A 88 -15.07 -17.79 12.86
CA ASN A 88 -14.22 -18.38 11.82
C ASN A 88 -14.12 -17.39 10.64
N GLY A 89 -12.92 -17.11 10.15
CA GLY A 89 -12.67 -16.12 9.10
C GLY A 89 -11.95 -16.76 7.93
N SER A 90 -12.48 -16.63 6.72
CA SER A 90 -11.89 -17.23 5.52
C SER A 90 -10.62 -16.50 5.07
N SER A 91 -9.66 -17.30 4.62
CA SER A 91 -8.39 -16.93 4.00
C SER A 91 -8.62 -16.07 2.76
N SER A 92 -8.39 -14.76 2.87
CA SER A 92 -8.29 -13.85 1.70
C SER A 92 -6.84 -13.77 1.20
N GLY A 93 -6.69 -13.61 -0.12
CA GLY A 93 -5.43 -13.82 -0.84
C GLY A 93 -4.24 -12.97 -0.37
N SER A 94 -3.03 -13.37 -0.77
CA SER A 94 -1.76 -12.79 -0.33
C SER A 94 -0.68 -12.92 -1.41
N THR A 95 0.46 -12.23 -1.21
CA THR A 95 1.73 -12.31 -1.99
C THR A 95 1.93 -11.19 -3.04
N PRO A 96 3.17 -10.70 -3.30
CA PRO A 96 4.38 -10.67 -2.48
C PRO A 96 4.72 -9.23 -2.00
N LEU A 97 4.40 -8.92 -0.74
CA LEU A 97 5.22 -8.04 0.13
C LEU A 97 4.93 -8.28 1.63
N LYS A 98 4.54 -9.50 1.99
CA LYS A 98 4.40 -9.94 3.38
C LYS A 98 5.77 -10.37 3.92
N ALA A 99 6.39 -9.53 4.73
CA ALA A 99 6.79 -10.02 6.05
C ALA A 99 5.56 -9.88 6.94
N ASN A 100 5.23 -10.88 7.74
CA ASN A 100 4.10 -10.79 8.65
C ASN A 100 4.43 -9.84 9.82
N PRO A 101 3.66 -8.77 10.06
CA PRO A 101 3.69 -8.07 11.35
C PRO A 101 2.79 -8.81 12.36
N SER A 102 3.09 -10.09 12.62
CA SER A 102 2.38 -10.91 13.62
C SER A 102 3.15 -10.99 14.96
N SER A 103 3.69 -9.84 15.36
CA SER A 103 4.02 -9.56 16.76
C SER A 103 2.76 -9.75 17.63
N ARG A 104 2.93 -10.26 18.85
CA ARG A 104 1.84 -10.24 19.84
C ARG A 104 1.69 -8.80 20.34
N VAL A 105 0.77 -8.06 19.73
CA VAL A 105 0.43 -6.70 20.15
C VAL A 105 -0.27 -6.75 21.51
N ASN A 106 0.47 -6.43 22.58
CA ASN A 106 -0.15 -6.01 23.83
C ASN A 106 -0.91 -4.71 23.60
N SER A 107 -2.06 -4.52 24.27
CA SER A 107 -2.92 -3.34 24.11
C SER A 107 -2.28 -2.09 24.72
N SER A 108 -1.39 -1.46 23.96
CA SER A 108 -0.62 -0.25 24.29
C SER A 108 -0.40 0.58 23.02
N GLN A 109 -0.38 1.91 23.15
CA GLN A 109 -0.13 2.85 22.04
C GLN A 109 1.38 3.03 21.75
N THR A 110 2.20 2.02 22.02
CA THR A 110 3.65 2.03 21.81
C THR A 110 4.05 1.79 20.34
N LEU A 111 5.23 2.30 19.98
CA LEU A 111 5.81 2.34 18.62
C LEU A 111 6.13 0.96 17.99
N GLU A 112 5.70 -0.13 18.62
CA GLU A 112 5.97 -1.52 18.24
C GLU A 112 4.94 -2.06 17.22
N ASN A 113 3.82 -1.34 17.04
CA ASN A 113 2.71 -1.69 16.14
C ASN A 113 2.89 -1.09 14.73
N ILE A 114 4.13 -1.02 14.26
CA ILE A 114 4.49 -0.40 12.97
C ILE A 114 4.94 -1.50 12.01
N ASN A 115 4.42 -1.49 10.78
CA ASN A 115 4.88 -2.39 9.72
C ASN A 115 6.42 -2.29 9.65
N PRO A 116 7.17 -3.41 9.80
CA PRO A 116 8.62 -3.37 9.99
C PRO A 116 9.36 -2.69 8.83
N PHE A 117 8.77 -2.66 7.63
CA PHE A 117 9.33 -1.99 6.47
C PHE A 117 9.25 -0.46 6.51
N ILE A 118 8.31 0.17 7.23
CA ILE A 118 8.17 1.65 7.26
C ILE A 118 9.49 2.34 7.64
N LYS A 119 10.26 1.74 8.56
CA LYS A 119 11.59 2.25 8.91
C LYS A 119 12.57 2.14 7.74
N SER A 120 12.60 1.00 7.06
CA SER A 120 13.43 0.77 5.87
C SER A 120 13.04 1.72 4.73
N ASP A 121 11.75 1.96 4.53
CA ASP A 121 11.23 2.89 3.52
C ASP A 121 11.67 4.33 3.84
N LEU A 122 11.54 4.76 5.10
CA LEU A 122 12.01 6.07 5.57
C LEU A 122 13.53 6.25 5.53
N ASP A 123 14.31 5.18 5.77
CA ASP A 123 15.78 5.23 5.77
C ASP A 123 16.37 5.13 4.34
N ASN A 124 15.69 4.46 3.39
CA ASN A 124 16.22 4.18 2.04
C ASN A 124 15.52 4.94 0.89
N HIS A 125 14.25 5.35 1.05
CA HIS A 125 13.41 5.92 -0.03
C HIS A 125 12.92 7.37 0.26
N GLU A 126 13.48 8.08 1.24
CA GLU A 126 13.21 9.52 1.45
C GLU A 126 14.00 10.40 0.46
N THR A 127 13.27 11.21 -0.30
CA THR A 127 13.73 12.32 -1.15
C THR A 127 13.39 13.65 -0.46
N LYS A 128 14.30 14.64 -0.51
CA LYS A 128 14.10 15.97 0.10
C LYS A 128 14.15 17.08 -0.95
N ILE A 129 13.19 18.00 -0.89
CA ILE A 129 12.95 19.04 -1.91
C ILE A 129 12.68 20.38 -1.22
N PRO A 130 13.16 21.53 -1.76
CA PRO A 130 12.77 22.86 -1.26
C PRO A 130 11.25 23.01 -1.14
N PHE A 131 10.77 23.58 -0.03
CA PHE A 131 9.37 23.57 0.37
C PHE A 131 8.46 24.14 -0.72
N LYS A 132 8.79 25.35 -1.19
CA LYS A 132 8.02 26.08 -2.21
C LYS A 132 7.92 25.29 -3.53
N ARG A 133 9.03 24.70 -3.96
CA ARG A 133 9.14 23.85 -5.16
C ARG A 133 8.26 22.60 -5.05
N LEU A 134 8.19 21.97 -3.86
CA LEU A 134 7.29 20.85 -3.62
C LEU A 134 5.81 21.26 -3.67
N VAL A 135 5.42 22.38 -3.03
CA VAL A 135 4.03 22.90 -3.11
C VAL A 135 3.64 23.20 -4.55
N ALA A 136 4.49 23.93 -5.28
CA ALA A 136 4.28 24.29 -6.68
C ALA A 136 4.01 23.05 -7.55
N LYS A 137 4.84 22.00 -7.43
CA LYS A 137 4.68 20.76 -8.20
C LYS A 137 3.56 19.83 -7.72
N LEU A 138 3.18 19.86 -6.44
CA LEU A 138 2.00 19.14 -5.95
C LEU A 138 0.69 19.78 -6.46
N CYS A 139 0.62 21.11 -6.45
CA CYS A 139 -0.59 21.87 -6.77
C CYS A 139 -0.69 22.24 -8.27
N ASP A 140 0.29 21.85 -9.09
CA ASP A 140 0.44 22.18 -10.52
C ASP A 140 0.29 23.70 -10.79
N ILE A 141 1.03 24.49 -10.00
CA ILE A 141 1.12 25.95 -10.09
C ILE A 141 2.58 26.38 -10.24
N ASP A 142 2.82 27.55 -10.85
CA ASP A 142 4.15 28.14 -10.88
C ASP A 142 4.57 28.70 -9.51
N GLU A 143 5.87 28.68 -9.26
CA GLU A 143 6.46 29.29 -8.06
C GLU A 143 6.14 30.81 -7.95
N SER A 144 5.95 31.51 -9.07
CA SER A 144 5.51 32.90 -9.12
C SER A 144 4.03 33.07 -8.79
N GLN A 145 3.16 32.13 -9.19
CA GLN A 145 1.74 32.13 -8.82
C GLN A 145 1.58 31.92 -7.30
N PHE A 146 2.42 31.08 -6.70
CA PHE A 146 2.48 30.91 -5.25
C PHE A 146 2.96 32.19 -4.55
N ASP A 147 4.02 32.86 -5.05
CA ASP A 147 4.47 34.14 -4.48
C ASP A 147 3.40 35.23 -4.58
N ASN A 148 2.67 35.30 -5.70
CA ASN A 148 1.58 36.25 -5.90
C ASN A 148 0.43 36.02 -4.91
N LEU A 149 0.09 34.77 -4.61
CA LEU A 149 -0.91 34.41 -3.58
C LEU A 149 -0.46 34.85 -2.18
N VAL A 150 0.81 34.62 -1.82
CA VAL A 150 1.40 35.11 -0.54
C VAL A 150 1.36 36.64 -0.46
N GLN A 151 1.65 37.35 -1.57
CA GLN A 151 1.57 38.81 -1.62
C GLN A 151 0.13 39.34 -1.52
N ALA A 152 -0.84 38.67 -2.14
CA ALA A 152 -2.26 39.03 -2.02
C ALA A 152 -2.76 38.90 -0.57
N ILE A 153 -2.47 37.77 0.09
CA ILE A 153 -2.82 37.53 1.51
C ILE A 153 -2.16 38.57 2.44
N ARG A 154 -0.89 38.94 2.17
CA ARG A 154 -0.19 40.01 2.88
C ARG A 154 -0.87 41.37 2.70
N LYS A 155 -1.24 41.73 1.46
CA LYS A 155 -1.96 42.98 1.14
C LYS A 155 -3.32 43.03 1.85
N ALA A 156 -4.06 41.92 1.85
CA ALA A 156 -5.32 41.77 2.56
C ALA A 156 -5.20 41.73 4.10
N SER A 157 -3.98 41.65 4.64
CA SER A 157 -3.68 41.78 6.08
C SER A 157 -4.42 40.77 6.98
N TRP A 158 -4.69 39.56 6.48
CA TRP A 158 -5.56 38.55 7.12
C TRP A 158 -5.21 38.16 8.57
N LEU A 159 -3.96 38.34 9.03
CA LEU A 159 -3.59 38.11 10.44
C LEU A 159 -4.25 39.13 11.42
N ASN A 160 -4.94 40.13 10.88
CA ASN A 160 -5.78 41.08 11.61
C ASN A 160 -7.29 40.74 11.54
N ASP A 161 -7.73 39.74 10.77
CA ASP A 161 -9.10 39.20 10.87
C ASP A 161 -9.30 38.64 12.29
N PRO A 162 -10.37 39.03 13.02
CA PRO A 162 -10.54 38.64 14.42
C PRO A 162 -10.57 37.13 14.67
N CYS A 163 -11.09 36.34 13.72
CA CYS A 163 -11.24 34.89 13.84
C CYS A 163 -9.90 34.18 13.56
N VAL A 164 -9.20 34.56 12.48
CA VAL A 164 -7.82 34.12 12.18
C VAL A 164 -6.91 34.44 13.36
N ARG A 165 -6.99 35.66 13.87
CA ARG A 165 -6.15 36.15 14.96
C ARG A 165 -6.40 35.42 16.28
N ASN A 166 -7.67 35.18 16.63
CA ASN A 166 -8.04 34.40 17.81
C ASN A 166 -7.52 32.96 17.72
N ALA A 167 -7.73 32.28 16.58
CA ALA A 167 -7.23 30.93 16.36
C ALA A 167 -5.68 30.87 16.45
N ALA A 168 -4.97 31.82 15.83
CA ALA A 168 -3.51 31.92 15.93
C ALA A 168 -3.01 32.18 17.36
N VAL A 169 -3.70 33.02 18.15
CA VAL A 169 -3.38 33.27 19.56
C VAL A 169 -3.59 32.02 20.42
N ARG A 170 -4.74 31.33 20.30
CA ARG A 170 -5.01 30.08 21.02
C ARG A 170 -4.01 28.98 20.65
N PHE A 171 -3.65 28.87 19.37
CA PHE A 171 -2.60 27.95 18.91
C PHE A 171 -1.27 28.24 19.62
N CYS A 172 -0.86 29.52 19.72
CA CYS A 172 0.36 29.90 20.43
C CYS A 172 0.29 29.63 21.94
N GLN A 173 -0.89 29.76 22.56
CA GLN A 173 -1.12 29.54 23.98
C GLN A 173 -1.20 28.05 24.38
N GLY A 174 -1.45 27.14 23.44
CA GLY A 174 -1.55 25.70 23.72
C GLY A 174 -0.26 25.12 24.30
N VAL A 175 -0.35 24.58 25.53
CA VAL A 175 0.80 24.04 26.30
C VAL A 175 1.04 22.55 26.04
N SER A 176 0.03 21.84 25.57
CA SER A 176 0.11 20.47 25.09
C SER A 176 -0.01 20.38 23.57
N GLU A 177 0.14 19.16 23.05
CA GLU A 177 -0.08 18.81 21.65
C GLU A 177 -1.57 19.00 21.30
N GLU A 178 -2.45 18.38 22.09
CA GLU A 178 -3.92 18.36 21.92
C GLU A 178 -4.58 19.75 21.98
N ASP A 179 -4.03 20.68 22.77
CA ASP A 179 -4.53 22.06 22.84
C ASP A 179 -4.49 22.78 21.49
N ARG A 180 -3.59 22.35 20.59
CA ARG A 180 -3.35 23.01 19.29
C ARG A 180 -4.12 22.39 18.12
N TYR A 181 -4.85 21.29 18.33
CA TYR A 181 -5.57 20.60 17.25
C TYR A 181 -6.74 21.44 16.73
N GLU A 182 -7.61 21.90 17.65
CA GLU A 182 -8.78 22.71 17.29
C GLU A 182 -8.39 24.12 16.79
N PRO A 183 -7.44 24.84 17.41
CA PRO A 183 -6.93 26.10 16.86
C PRO A 183 -6.33 25.97 15.45
N PHE A 184 -5.63 24.87 15.13
CA PHE A 184 -5.12 24.64 13.78
C PHE A 184 -6.25 24.38 12.77
N ALA A 185 -7.27 23.61 13.15
CA ALA A 185 -8.44 23.33 12.32
C ALA A 185 -9.26 24.61 12.05
N GLU A 186 -9.58 25.39 13.09
CA GLU A 186 -10.26 26.68 12.96
C GLU A 186 -9.47 27.67 12.08
N LEU A 187 -8.17 27.82 12.32
CA LEU A 187 -7.29 28.71 11.55
C LEU A 187 -7.31 28.33 10.06
N SER A 188 -7.15 27.04 9.76
CA SER A 188 -7.14 26.51 8.39
C SER A 188 -8.51 26.69 7.71
N ASN A 189 -9.61 26.46 8.42
CA ASN A 189 -10.95 26.65 7.90
C ASN A 189 -11.30 28.13 7.67
N HIS A 190 -10.81 29.05 8.51
CA HIS A 190 -10.99 30.48 8.32
C HIS A 190 -10.17 31.03 7.15
N ILE A 191 -8.95 30.52 6.94
CA ILE A 191 -8.18 30.77 5.70
C ILE A 191 -8.99 30.33 4.47
N LEU A 192 -9.58 29.13 4.47
CA LEU A 192 -10.39 28.62 3.36
C LEU A 192 -11.75 29.33 3.18
N ARG A 193 -12.23 30.03 4.21
CA ARG A 193 -13.38 30.95 4.13
C ARG A 193 -12.97 32.24 3.44
N LEU A 194 -11.97 32.94 3.98
CA LEU A 194 -11.48 34.22 3.43
C LEU A 194 -11.07 34.07 1.97
N ALA A 195 -10.41 32.96 1.60
CA ALA A 195 -10.01 32.67 0.22
C ALA A 195 -11.18 32.38 -0.77
N LYS A 196 -12.43 32.42 -0.30
CA LYS A 196 -13.66 32.32 -1.11
C LYS A 196 -14.53 33.59 -1.03
N GLU A 197 -14.25 34.49 -0.10
CA GLU A 197 -15.07 35.67 0.23
C GLU A 197 -14.32 36.99 -0.03
N ASP A 198 -12.99 37.00 0.01
CA ASP A 198 -12.17 38.20 -0.18
C ASP A 198 -12.01 38.55 -1.67
N ALA A 199 -12.59 39.69 -2.06
CA ALA A 199 -12.54 40.19 -3.43
C ALA A 199 -11.10 40.43 -3.95
N SER A 200 -10.11 40.65 -3.07
CA SER A 200 -8.70 40.84 -3.48
C SER A 200 -8.01 39.54 -3.92
N LEU A 201 -8.62 38.37 -3.67
CA LEU A 201 -8.21 37.08 -4.25
C LEU A 201 -9.13 36.63 -5.40
N ALA A 202 -10.28 37.27 -5.61
CA ALA A 202 -11.15 36.98 -6.77
C ALA A 202 -10.46 37.30 -8.11
N GLU A 203 -9.59 38.31 -8.13
CA GLU A 203 -8.71 38.66 -9.25
C GLU A 203 -7.72 37.54 -9.65
N LEU A 204 -7.55 36.50 -8.82
CA LEU A 204 -6.68 35.35 -9.07
C LEU A 204 -7.43 34.11 -9.61
N GLU A 205 -8.71 34.25 -9.97
CA GLU A 205 -9.58 33.22 -10.57
C GLU A 205 -9.54 31.85 -9.83
N ILE A 206 -9.54 31.89 -8.49
CA ILE A 206 -9.30 30.70 -7.66
C ILE A 206 -10.47 29.72 -7.67
N THR A 207 -10.34 28.65 -8.45
CA THR A 207 -11.25 27.50 -8.44
C THR A 207 -10.97 26.52 -7.29
N TYR A 208 -12.02 25.97 -6.69
CA TYR A 208 -11.94 24.88 -5.69
C TYR A 208 -12.64 23.61 -6.22
N PRO A 209 -11.90 22.65 -6.82
CA PRO A 209 -12.47 21.41 -7.36
C PRO A 209 -13.17 20.53 -6.31
N ILE A 210 -12.79 20.69 -5.04
CA ILE A 210 -13.46 20.10 -3.87
C ILE A 210 -13.91 21.26 -2.96
N SER A 211 -15.11 21.77 -3.22
CA SER A 211 -15.59 23.03 -2.63
C SER A 211 -15.99 22.93 -1.15
N ASP A 212 -16.33 21.72 -0.68
CA ASP A 212 -16.81 21.37 0.67
C ASP A 212 -15.73 20.76 1.58
N GLY A 213 -14.45 20.76 1.18
CA GLY A 213 -13.36 20.25 2.00
C GLY A 213 -13.16 21.06 3.29
N VAL A 214 -12.99 20.38 4.42
CA VAL A 214 -12.91 20.96 5.77
C VAL A 214 -11.85 20.26 6.61
N TRP A 215 -11.12 21.03 7.43
CA TRP A 215 -10.19 20.51 8.44
C TRP A 215 -10.95 20.26 9.76
N CYS A 216 -10.68 19.16 10.45
CA CYS A 216 -11.19 18.94 11.80
C CYS A 216 -10.18 18.18 12.68
N ARG A 217 -10.23 18.45 13.99
CA ARG A 217 -9.68 17.58 15.03
C ARG A 217 -10.23 16.16 14.84
N SER A 218 -9.39 15.13 14.90
CA SER A 218 -9.83 13.76 14.60
C SER A 218 -10.20 12.94 15.84
N ASP A 219 -9.77 13.34 17.03
CA ASP A 219 -10.23 12.72 18.28
C ASP A 219 -11.58 13.31 18.74
N PRO A 220 -12.41 12.55 19.49
CA PRO A 220 -12.19 11.20 19.99
C PRO A 220 -12.51 10.07 19.00
N ILE A 221 -12.81 10.37 17.73
CA ILE A 221 -13.17 9.37 16.72
C ILE A 221 -11.99 8.41 16.50
N VAL A 222 -12.31 7.12 16.33
CA VAL A 222 -11.33 6.06 16.02
C VAL A 222 -11.43 5.74 14.53
N ILE A 223 -10.29 5.59 13.84
CA ILE A 223 -10.30 5.15 12.44
C ILE A 223 -10.24 3.61 12.39
N GLN A 224 -11.07 3.01 11.53
CA GLN A 224 -11.19 1.56 11.38
C GLN A 224 -9.84 0.93 10.99
N ARG A 225 -9.37 -0.05 11.78
CA ARG A 225 -8.13 -0.81 11.50
C ARG A 225 -8.21 -1.53 10.14
N HIS A 226 -7.06 -1.77 9.48
CA HIS A 226 -7.00 -2.41 8.15
C HIS A 226 -7.92 -3.64 8.02
N LYS A 227 -8.70 -3.67 6.92
CA LYS A 227 -9.78 -4.65 6.65
C LYS A 227 -9.36 -6.09 6.96
N GLN A 228 -8.17 -6.50 6.52
CA GLN A 228 -7.63 -7.86 6.66
C GLN A 228 -7.03 -8.16 8.06
N HIS A 229 -6.70 -7.15 8.88
CA HIS A 229 -5.96 -7.36 10.13
C HIS A 229 -6.88 -7.40 11.36
N GLY A 230 -8.11 -6.87 11.27
CA GLY A 230 -9.13 -6.94 12.31
C GLY A 230 -8.62 -6.48 13.69
N ARG A 231 -8.80 -7.31 14.73
CA ARG A 231 -8.35 -7.03 16.11
C ARG A 231 -6.82 -7.03 16.29
N ASN A 232 -6.06 -7.46 15.29
CA ASN A 232 -4.59 -7.45 15.29
C ASN A 232 -4.01 -6.26 14.50
N GLY A 233 -4.83 -5.49 13.78
CA GLY A 233 -4.38 -4.29 13.07
C GLY A 233 -3.95 -3.18 14.04
N ALA A 234 -3.02 -2.33 13.62
CA ALA A 234 -2.57 -1.21 14.44
C ALA A 234 -3.71 -0.20 14.66
N GLU A 235 -3.89 0.29 15.88
CA GLU A 235 -4.68 1.50 16.10
C GLU A 235 -3.85 2.71 15.69
N ARG A 236 -4.41 3.52 14.80
CA ARG A 236 -3.78 4.68 14.18
C ARG A 236 -4.79 5.81 14.11
N LYS A 237 -4.34 7.03 14.39
CA LYS A 237 -5.20 8.18 14.64
C LYS A 237 -4.37 9.45 14.43
N PRO A 238 -4.38 10.05 13.22
CA PRO A 238 -3.78 11.36 13.00
C PRO A 238 -4.52 12.42 13.84
N ASP A 239 -3.83 13.48 14.23
CA ASP A 239 -4.37 14.47 15.16
C ASP A 239 -5.45 15.36 14.52
N VAL A 240 -5.14 15.89 13.33
CA VAL A 240 -6.05 16.72 12.53
C VAL A 240 -6.15 16.12 11.12
N VAL A 241 -7.33 16.15 10.52
CA VAL A 241 -7.59 15.59 9.17
C VAL A 241 -8.31 16.58 8.27
N TYR A 242 -8.09 16.46 6.96
CA TYR A 242 -8.85 17.16 5.92
C TYR A 242 -9.77 16.17 5.20
N LEU A 243 -11.06 16.46 5.15
CA LEU A 243 -12.09 15.56 4.61
C LEU A 243 -13.23 16.33 3.93
N ARG A 244 -14.11 15.61 3.22
CA ARG A 244 -15.36 16.16 2.68
C ARG A 244 -16.30 16.53 3.83
N ARG A 245 -17.04 17.65 3.76
CA ARG A 245 -18.02 18.01 4.81
C ARG A 245 -19.03 16.89 5.10
N ARG A 246 -19.45 16.15 4.07
CA ARG A 246 -20.31 14.96 4.20
C ARG A 246 -19.71 13.78 4.98
N HIS A 247 -18.41 13.83 5.33
CA HIS A 247 -17.70 12.83 6.16
C HIS A 247 -17.42 13.33 7.60
N LEU A 248 -17.99 14.48 7.99
CA LEU A 248 -18.04 14.89 9.40
C LEU A 248 -18.99 13.96 10.18
N ASP A 249 -20.23 13.84 9.69
CA ASP A 249 -21.34 13.15 10.37
C ASP A 249 -21.52 11.69 9.92
N ALA A 250 -20.67 11.17 9.03
CA ALA A 250 -20.76 9.82 8.44
C ALA A 250 -20.32 8.69 9.42
N GLU A 251 -20.50 8.90 10.72
CA GLU A 251 -19.92 8.09 11.78
C GLU A 251 -20.59 6.71 11.88
N ALA A 252 -19.87 5.67 11.48
CA ALA A 252 -20.32 4.30 11.70
C ALA A 252 -20.25 3.99 13.21
N VAL A 253 -21.41 3.73 13.83
CA VAL A 253 -21.47 3.36 15.25
C VAL A 253 -21.18 1.86 15.41
N VAL A 254 -19.93 1.52 15.69
CA VAL A 254 -19.48 0.14 15.90
C VAL A 254 -19.33 -0.11 17.40
N GLY A 255 -20.20 -0.95 17.97
CA GLY A 255 -20.16 -1.28 19.40
C GLY A 255 -20.36 -0.07 20.33
N GLY A 256 -21.15 0.92 19.90
CA GLY A 256 -21.38 2.17 20.63
C GLY A 256 -20.26 3.21 20.51
N LYS A 257 -19.17 2.92 19.79
CA LYS A 257 -18.11 3.89 19.48
C LYS A 257 -18.28 4.45 18.07
N ARG A 258 -17.93 5.72 17.90
CA ARG A 258 -17.96 6.44 16.62
C ARG A 258 -16.70 6.11 15.82
N VAL A 259 -16.86 5.61 14.59
CA VAL A 259 -15.76 5.10 13.75
C VAL A 259 -15.78 5.74 12.37
N ARG A 260 -14.59 6.12 11.89
CA ARG A 260 -14.28 6.67 10.56
C ARG A 260 -13.50 5.65 9.72
N LYS A 261 -13.57 5.70 8.39
CA LYS A 261 -12.78 4.88 7.47
C LYS A 261 -11.60 5.66 6.88
N TRP A 262 -10.49 4.97 6.58
CA TRP A 262 -9.28 5.59 6.03
C TRP A 262 -9.46 6.29 4.68
N PHE A 263 -10.38 5.81 3.84
CA PHE A 263 -10.61 6.43 2.53
C PHE A 263 -11.15 7.86 2.66
N GLU A 264 -11.84 8.20 3.75
CA GLU A 264 -12.48 9.50 3.95
C GLU A 264 -11.48 10.66 4.09
N LEU A 265 -10.24 10.36 4.50
CA LEU A 265 -9.16 11.30 4.71
C LEU A 265 -8.57 11.72 3.36
N ILE A 266 -8.73 12.98 2.98
CA ILE A 266 -8.05 13.56 1.82
C ILE A 266 -6.59 13.83 2.19
N LEU A 267 -6.37 14.54 3.31
CA LEU A 267 -5.06 14.83 3.92
C LEU A 267 -5.12 14.56 5.44
N TYR A 268 -3.96 14.54 6.08
CA TYR A 268 -3.82 14.53 7.54
C TYR A 268 -2.67 15.44 8.00
N CYS A 269 -2.69 15.84 9.27
CA CYS A 269 -1.61 16.51 9.97
C CYS A 269 -1.30 15.76 11.27
N GLU A 270 -0.08 15.24 11.40
CA GLU A 270 0.47 14.78 12.68
C GLU A 270 1.12 15.98 13.38
N HIS A 271 0.63 16.32 14.57
CA HIS A 271 1.23 17.32 15.44
C HIS A 271 2.29 16.65 16.30
N LYS A 272 3.36 17.35 16.70
CA LYS A 272 4.33 16.80 17.65
C LYS A 272 4.98 17.89 18.49
N GLU A 273 4.91 17.76 19.81
CA GLU A 273 5.69 18.55 20.76
C GLU A 273 7.06 17.94 21.05
N PRO A 274 7.98 18.69 21.68
CA PRO A 274 9.24 18.15 22.16
C PRO A 274 9.06 17.06 23.22
N GLY A 275 10.11 16.26 23.40
CA GLY A 275 10.20 15.30 24.51
C GLY A 275 10.12 15.99 25.88
N PRO A 276 9.81 15.25 26.96
CA PRO A 276 9.62 15.82 28.30
C PRO A 276 10.87 16.44 28.94
N ALA A 277 12.02 16.45 28.24
CA ALA A 277 13.27 17.10 28.66
C ALA A 277 13.48 18.50 28.04
N GLU A 278 12.56 18.98 27.20
CA GLU A 278 12.57 20.31 26.57
C GLU A 278 11.38 21.16 27.04
N GLU A 279 11.54 22.49 27.07
CA GLU A 279 10.53 23.40 27.62
C GLU A 279 9.25 23.46 26.75
N LYS A 280 8.16 22.91 27.31
CA LYS A 280 6.79 23.00 26.79
C LYS A 280 6.12 24.35 27.06
N GLY A 281 6.88 25.45 26.96
CA GLY A 281 6.34 26.80 27.06
C GLY A 281 5.42 27.15 25.88
N PRO A 282 4.57 28.18 25.99
CA PRO A 282 3.78 28.69 24.87
C PRO A 282 4.69 29.19 23.73
N ILE A 283 4.17 29.25 22.51
CA ILE A 283 4.90 29.75 21.34
C ILE A 283 4.98 31.28 21.43
N VAL A 284 6.18 31.81 21.59
CA VAL A 284 6.45 33.26 21.54
C VAL A 284 6.48 33.73 20.08
N CYS A 285 5.31 34.06 19.54
CA CYS A 285 5.20 34.59 18.18
C CYS A 285 5.60 36.08 18.12
N SER A 286 6.61 36.38 17.30
CA SER A 286 7.14 37.73 17.14
C SER A 286 6.11 38.71 16.53
N VAL A 287 5.26 38.22 15.63
CA VAL A 287 4.29 39.02 14.87
C VAL A 287 3.09 39.42 15.73
N LEU A 288 2.57 38.50 16.56
CA LEU A 288 1.42 38.75 17.42
C LEU A 288 1.74 39.72 18.57
N SER A 289 2.94 39.61 19.16
CA SER A 289 3.37 40.48 20.27
C SER A 289 3.55 41.95 19.86
N ALA A 290 4.13 42.22 18.68
CA ALA A 290 4.39 43.60 18.22
C ALA A 290 3.12 44.47 18.19
N THR A 291 2.01 43.89 17.74
CA THR A 291 0.70 44.55 17.66
C THR A 291 0.06 44.96 18.99
N GLN A 292 0.54 44.47 20.14
CA GLN A 292 0.05 44.96 21.44
C GLN A 292 0.70 46.30 21.85
N SER A 293 1.83 46.69 21.27
CA SER A 293 2.61 47.86 21.74
C SER A 293 2.14 49.21 21.19
N GLN A 294 1.14 49.26 20.30
CA GLN A 294 0.60 50.52 19.74
C GLN A 294 -0.75 50.95 20.35
N GLY A 295 -1.22 50.27 21.40
CA GLY A 295 -2.54 50.54 22.00
C GLY A 295 -2.61 51.59 23.12
N ILE A 296 -1.47 52.12 23.61
CA ILE A 296 -1.45 52.97 24.82
C ILE A 296 -0.52 54.18 24.65
N SER A 297 -1.05 55.27 24.10
CA SER A 297 -0.45 56.61 24.24
C SER A 297 -1.46 57.74 23.99
N ASN A 298 -2.17 58.18 25.05
CA ASN A 298 -2.41 59.60 25.38
C ASN A 298 -3.51 59.82 26.42
N SER A 299 -3.12 60.16 27.65
CA SER A 299 -3.62 61.37 28.33
C SER A 299 -2.69 61.74 29.49
N GLN A 300 -2.49 63.04 29.72
CA GLN A 300 -1.66 63.56 30.81
C GLN A 300 -2.55 64.08 31.94
N GLN A 301 -2.17 63.84 33.19
CA GLN A 301 -2.08 64.87 34.24
C GLN A 301 -1.36 64.34 35.48
N ALA A 302 -0.89 65.26 36.33
CA ALA A 302 -0.06 65.07 37.51
C ALA A 302 -0.37 66.21 38.52
N PRO A 303 0.40 66.50 39.59
CA PRO A 303 1.35 65.67 40.36
C PRO A 303 1.01 65.66 41.87
N LEU A 304 1.74 64.90 42.71
CA LEU A 304 1.97 65.19 44.15
C LEU A 304 3.16 64.35 44.69
N ALA A 305 3.69 64.67 45.89
CA ALA A 305 5.13 64.51 46.19
C ALA A 305 5.51 63.71 47.47
N SER A 306 6.80 63.33 47.52
CA SER A 306 7.67 63.07 48.71
C SER A 306 7.31 62.00 49.76
N GLN A 307 8.03 60.85 49.74
CA GLN A 307 9.10 60.42 50.70
C GLN A 307 8.99 60.78 52.21
N PRO A 308 9.60 60.04 53.19
CA PRO A 308 9.98 58.59 53.27
C PRO A 308 9.90 57.88 54.68
N HIS A 309 10.27 56.57 54.75
CA HIS A 309 10.75 55.79 55.93
C HIS A 309 9.75 55.42 57.09
N PRO A 310 10.08 54.55 58.10
CA PRO A 310 11.25 53.68 58.38
C PRO A 310 10.93 52.16 58.68
N LEU A 311 11.84 51.42 59.36
CA LEU A 311 11.90 49.94 59.58
C LEU A 311 11.66 49.48 61.05
N SER A 312 11.14 48.24 61.26
CA SER A 312 11.45 47.25 62.36
C SER A 312 10.32 46.19 62.45
N ARG A 313 10.38 44.99 63.08
CA ARG A 313 11.37 43.94 63.47
C ARG A 313 10.77 43.18 64.68
N LEU A 314 10.76 41.83 64.69
CA LEU A 314 10.77 40.83 65.81
C LEU A 314 10.81 39.43 65.12
N THR A 315 11.74 38.45 65.30
CA THR A 315 12.23 37.63 66.46
C THR A 315 11.18 36.65 67.02
N THR A 316 11.41 35.37 67.38
CA THR A 316 12.59 34.52 67.78
C THR A 316 12.42 33.07 67.20
N PRO A 317 13.05 31.92 67.65
CA PRO A 317 14.17 31.63 68.59
C PRO A 317 15.28 30.69 68.02
N SER A 318 16.10 30.05 68.88
CA SER A 318 17.39 29.39 68.56
C SER A 318 17.86 28.32 69.58
N SER A 319 18.69 27.34 69.17
CA SER A 319 19.58 26.53 70.05
C SER A 319 20.72 25.79 69.30
N SER A 320 21.85 25.53 69.96
CA SER A 320 23.07 24.77 69.53
C SER A 320 22.94 23.25 69.82
N HIS A 321 23.90 22.30 69.69
CA HIS A 321 25.39 22.19 69.78
C HIS A 321 25.84 20.90 69.00
N GLU A 322 27.10 20.50 68.69
CA GLU A 322 28.49 21.04 68.61
C GLU A 322 29.40 20.04 67.82
N ASP A 323 30.74 20.25 67.74
CA ASP A 323 31.73 19.54 66.89
C ASP A 323 32.26 18.17 67.40
N SER A 324 32.93 17.39 66.51
CA SER A 324 34.30 16.82 66.71
C SER A 324 34.85 16.01 65.50
N GLU A 325 36.11 16.29 65.12
CA GLU A 325 37.23 15.42 64.60
C GLU A 325 36.97 14.29 63.54
N GLU A 326 37.83 13.94 62.58
CA GLU A 326 39.31 13.77 62.58
C GLU A 326 39.91 13.82 61.12
N GLN A 327 41.23 13.61 60.94
CA GLN A 327 41.94 13.47 59.64
C GLN A 327 42.84 12.19 59.60
N PRO A 328 43.80 12.01 58.65
CA PRO A 328 43.72 11.45 57.29
C PRO A 328 44.55 10.10 57.22
N PRO A 329 45.30 9.66 56.17
CA PRO A 329 45.37 10.02 54.74
C PRO A 329 45.43 8.81 53.74
N SER A 330 45.77 9.13 52.47
CA SER A 330 46.25 8.27 51.36
C SER A 330 45.19 7.58 50.46
N GLY A 331 45.37 7.53 49.13
CA GLY A 331 46.34 8.25 48.29
C GLY A 331 46.36 7.82 46.80
N ARG A 332 46.69 8.78 45.89
CA ARG A 332 47.12 8.63 44.46
C ARG A 332 46.24 7.74 43.53
N SER A 333 45.86 8.14 42.31
CA SER A 333 46.40 9.18 41.42
C SER A 333 45.41 9.59 40.32
N SER A 334 45.68 10.68 39.59
CA SER A 334 45.00 11.04 38.34
C SER A 334 45.98 11.60 37.29
N GLY A 335 45.74 11.30 36.01
CA GLY A 335 46.63 11.63 34.89
C GLY A 335 46.23 12.90 34.13
N LYS A 336 47.22 13.72 33.73
CA LYS A 336 47.04 15.03 33.07
C LYS A 336 46.99 14.94 31.53
N ARG A 337 46.27 15.89 30.91
CA ARG A 337 46.64 16.75 29.73
C ARG A 337 45.39 17.52 29.28
N LYS A 338 45.18 18.79 29.63
CA LYS A 338 45.85 20.03 29.17
C LYS A 338 45.88 20.20 27.64
N ARG A 339 44.99 21.06 27.13
CA ARG A 339 45.14 21.80 25.84
C ARG A 339 45.80 23.16 26.10
N VAL A 340 46.21 23.84 25.05
CA VAL A 340 46.88 25.16 25.05
C VAL A 340 46.25 26.04 23.96
N ASP A 341 46.22 27.36 24.20
CA ASP A 341 45.65 28.37 23.31
C ASP A 341 46.40 28.60 22.00
N GLY A 342 45.69 29.21 21.05
CA GLY A 342 46.19 29.72 19.77
C GLY A 342 45.10 30.52 19.08
N GLY A 343 44.98 31.80 19.42
CA GLY A 343 43.87 32.66 18.95
C GLY A 343 44.02 33.17 17.52
N SER A 344 42.96 33.81 17.00
CA SER A 344 43.00 34.63 15.79
C SER A 344 41.94 35.73 15.87
N GLN A 345 42.17 36.82 15.13
CA GLN A 345 41.53 38.12 15.38
C GLN A 345 40.10 38.21 14.81
N ALA A 346 39.31 39.10 15.39
CA ALA A 346 38.06 39.54 14.80
C ALA A 346 38.32 40.42 13.56
N SER A 347 37.39 40.39 12.60
CA SER A 347 37.26 41.42 11.57
C SER A 347 35.77 41.62 11.29
N ALA A 348 35.28 42.82 11.56
CA ALA A 348 33.88 43.17 11.34
C ALA A 348 33.69 43.62 9.89
N VAL A 349 32.72 43.03 9.20
CA VAL A 349 32.21 43.51 7.91
C VAL A 349 30.69 43.57 8.00
N SER A 350 30.10 44.61 7.41
CA SER A 350 28.73 45.03 7.61
C SER A 350 27.69 44.24 6.80
N GLY A 351 26.55 43.95 7.44
CA GLY A 351 25.22 44.16 6.88
C GLY A 351 24.78 43.34 5.65
N SER A 352 24.02 42.27 5.90
CA SER A 352 22.88 41.89 5.04
C SER A 352 21.86 41.07 5.82
N SER A 353 20.58 41.41 5.72
CA SER A 353 19.49 40.74 6.45
C SER A 353 18.93 39.56 5.66
N ALA A 354 19.35 38.34 6.02
CA ALA A 354 18.72 37.11 5.56
C ALA A 354 18.39 36.21 6.77
N LYS A 355 17.09 36.07 7.11
CA LYS A 355 16.62 35.05 8.05
C LYS A 355 16.88 33.67 7.41
N ARG A 356 18.00 33.01 7.74
CA ARG A 356 18.28 31.63 7.31
C ARG A 356 17.12 30.71 7.70
N ALA A 357 16.62 29.94 6.74
CA ALA A 357 15.65 28.88 7.02
C ALA A 357 16.24 27.89 8.05
N ARG A 358 15.44 27.54 9.06
CA ARG A 358 15.86 26.66 10.15
C ARG A 358 15.71 25.21 9.67
N GLN A 359 16.81 24.47 9.59
CA GLN A 359 16.77 23.04 9.22
C GLN A 359 16.28 22.19 10.41
N VAL A 360 14.98 22.31 10.74
CA VAL A 360 14.32 21.44 11.72
C VAL A 360 13.76 20.22 10.97
N THR A 361 14.41 19.06 11.12
CA THR A 361 13.84 17.82 10.59
C THR A 361 12.79 17.27 11.54
N ALA A 362 11.61 16.91 11.02
CA ALA A 362 10.53 16.30 11.81
C ALA A 362 11.03 15.12 12.69
N PRO A 363 10.61 15.02 13.97
CA PRO A 363 11.08 13.98 14.89
C PRO A 363 10.85 12.55 14.35
N LYS A 364 11.77 11.63 14.66
CA LYS A 364 11.72 10.24 14.17
C LYS A 364 10.38 9.54 14.44
N ASN A 365 9.77 9.79 15.60
CA ASN A 365 8.49 9.20 15.96
C ASN A 365 7.36 9.74 15.06
N ALA A 366 7.27 11.06 14.89
CA ALA A 366 6.28 11.69 13.99
C ALA A 366 6.42 11.17 12.54
N ARG A 367 7.65 11.02 12.03
CA ARG A 367 7.93 10.41 10.72
C ARG A 367 7.34 8.99 10.61
N MET A 368 7.60 8.15 11.61
CA MET A 368 7.14 6.76 11.67
C MET A 368 5.61 6.62 11.86
N GLN A 369 4.99 7.57 12.56
CA GLN A 369 3.53 7.67 12.71
C GLN A 369 2.89 8.09 11.39
N ALA A 370 3.31 9.22 10.82
CA ALA A 370 2.82 9.78 9.57
C ALA A 370 2.96 8.80 8.39
N ALA A 371 4.11 8.14 8.23
CA ALA A 371 4.30 7.12 7.18
C ALA A 371 3.37 5.91 7.37
N GLY A 372 2.97 5.59 8.61
CA GLY A 372 1.98 4.56 8.88
C GLY A 372 0.54 4.98 8.56
N TYR A 373 0.19 6.27 8.64
CA TYR A 373 -1.10 6.76 8.17
C TYR A 373 -1.18 6.71 6.63
N ALA A 374 -0.09 7.07 5.94
CA ALA A 374 0.00 6.91 4.48
C ALA A 374 -0.16 5.43 4.06
N LEU A 375 0.48 4.49 4.78
CA LEU A 375 0.28 3.05 4.57
C LEU A 375 -1.19 2.64 4.70
N GLU A 376 -1.86 3.03 5.79
CA GLU A 376 -3.28 2.69 5.99
C GLU A 376 -4.17 3.33 4.90
N ILE A 377 -3.94 4.59 4.52
CA ILE A 377 -4.71 5.27 3.46
C ILE A 377 -4.55 4.57 2.11
N LEU A 378 -3.32 4.24 1.71
CA LEU A 378 -3.04 3.59 0.42
C LEU A 378 -3.57 2.15 0.38
N SER A 379 -3.52 1.42 1.50
CA SER A 379 -3.96 0.02 1.55
C SER A 379 -5.49 -0.13 1.62
N ASN A 380 -6.18 0.73 2.39
CA ASN A 380 -7.63 0.63 2.63
C ASN A 380 -8.50 1.27 1.53
N THR A 381 -7.92 1.97 0.55
CA THR A 381 -8.64 2.62 -0.57
C THR A 381 -8.85 1.69 -1.78
N ASP A 382 -8.43 0.42 -1.68
CA ASP A 382 -8.52 -0.60 -2.73
C ASP A 382 -8.06 -0.07 -4.11
N GLY A 383 -6.97 0.71 -4.12
CA GLY A 383 -6.39 1.27 -5.34
C GLY A 383 -7.02 2.55 -5.86
N SER A 384 -8.03 3.14 -5.20
CA SER A 384 -8.60 4.44 -5.62
C SER A 384 -7.64 5.62 -5.43
N ARG A 385 -6.57 5.45 -4.62
CA ARG A 385 -5.44 6.37 -4.51
C ARG A 385 -4.14 5.74 -5.00
N SER A 386 -3.49 6.44 -5.93
CA SER A 386 -2.12 6.17 -6.41
C SER A 386 -1.03 6.71 -5.47
N HIS A 387 -1.37 7.74 -4.67
CA HIS A 387 -0.49 8.42 -3.73
C HIS A 387 -1.28 9.09 -2.59
N CYS A 388 -0.57 9.47 -1.52
CA CYS A 388 -1.11 10.18 -0.37
C CYS A 388 -0.25 11.41 -0.01
N ILE A 389 -0.87 12.46 0.51
CA ILE A 389 -0.21 13.67 1.02
C ILE A 389 -0.53 13.80 2.51
N GLY A 390 0.50 14.09 3.30
CA GLY A 390 0.41 14.32 4.74
C GLY A 390 1.22 15.54 5.17
N LEU A 391 0.86 16.10 6.31
CA LEU A 391 1.55 17.19 6.98
C LEU A 391 2.16 16.68 8.29
N ILE A 392 3.30 17.24 8.68
CA ILE A 392 3.83 17.07 10.04
C ILE A 392 4.16 18.47 10.60
N LEU A 393 3.58 18.80 11.75
CA LEU A 393 3.72 20.08 12.44
C LEU A 393 4.46 19.89 13.78
N PHE A 394 5.76 20.20 13.80
CA PHE A 394 6.56 20.13 15.02
C PHE A 394 6.53 21.47 15.75
N ARG A 395 5.78 21.56 16.86
CA ARG A 395 5.38 22.81 17.54
C ARG A 395 4.59 23.82 16.69
N GLN A 396 5.30 24.46 15.77
CA GLN A 396 4.78 25.35 14.74
C GLN A 396 5.49 25.16 13.39
N ASP A 397 6.59 24.41 13.34
CA ASP A 397 7.41 24.14 12.17
C ASP A 397 6.73 23.07 11.30
N LEU A 398 6.05 23.49 10.24
CA LEU A 398 5.33 22.64 9.28
C LEU A 398 6.28 22.04 8.24
N SER A 399 6.06 20.76 7.90
CA SER A 399 6.65 20.08 6.73
C SER A 399 5.56 19.33 5.93
N ILE A 400 5.75 19.24 4.61
CA ILE A 400 4.84 18.51 3.70
C ILE A 400 5.50 17.19 3.28
N TRP A 401 4.69 16.13 3.22
CA TRP A 401 5.09 14.77 2.92
C TRP A 401 4.19 14.19 1.83
N TYR A 402 4.78 13.56 0.82
CA TYR A 402 4.10 12.86 -0.27
C TYR A 402 4.60 11.42 -0.34
N TYR A 403 3.69 10.47 -0.51
CA TYR A 403 3.96 9.03 -0.45
C TYR A 403 3.36 8.35 -1.69
N ASP A 404 4.19 7.65 -2.46
CA ASP A 404 3.77 6.82 -3.61
C ASP A 404 4.48 5.45 -3.57
N ALA A 405 4.18 4.56 -4.52
CA ALA A 405 4.77 3.22 -4.55
C ALA A 405 6.29 3.20 -4.84
N SER A 406 6.91 4.34 -5.18
CA SER A 406 8.34 4.46 -5.43
C SER A 406 9.13 4.96 -4.22
N GLY A 407 8.47 5.65 -3.28
CA GLY A 407 9.10 6.17 -2.07
C GLY A 407 8.38 7.36 -1.46
N ILE A 408 9.15 8.19 -0.75
CA ILE A 408 8.65 9.30 0.07
C ILE A 408 9.33 10.60 -0.40
N VAL A 409 8.58 11.67 -0.56
CA VAL A 409 9.08 13.01 -0.90
C VAL A 409 8.71 13.97 0.21
N THR A 410 9.69 14.71 0.75
CA THR A 410 9.51 15.57 1.93
C THR A 410 10.12 16.96 1.71
N THR A 411 9.64 17.96 2.45
CA THR A 411 10.26 19.29 2.43
C THR A 411 11.63 19.25 3.13
N ALA A 412 12.64 19.88 2.53
CA ALA A 412 13.99 19.93 3.06
C ALA A 412 14.10 20.83 4.31
N GLU A 413 13.28 21.89 4.32
CA GLU A 413 13.08 22.87 5.38
C GLU A 413 11.65 22.81 5.96
N THR A 414 11.44 23.48 7.09
CA THR A 414 10.13 23.72 7.71
C THR A 414 9.72 25.18 7.65
N ILE A 415 8.42 25.44 7.79
CA ILE A 415 7.85 26.79 7.86
C ILE A 415 7.14 26.98 9.22
N PRO A 416 7.56 27.94 10.07
CA PRO A 416 6.84 28.27 11.30
C PRO A 416 5.52 28.98 10.96
N ILE A 417 4.39 28.29 11.16
CA ILE A 417 3.10 28.69 10.57
C ILE A 417 2.52 30.01 11.08
N ILE A 418 3.00 30.54 12.22
CA ILE A 418 2.53 31.81 12.78
C ILE A 418 3.49 32.97 12.42
N ASP A 419 4.81 32.77 12.53
CA ASP A 419 5.80 33.77 12.09
C ASP A 419 5.91 33.91 10.56
N GLN A 420 5.31 33.00 9.79
CA GLN A 420 5.15 33.05 8.32
C GLN A 420 3.70 32.75 7.90
N PHE A 421 2.74 33.40 8.56
CA PHE A 421 1.30 33.17 8.38
C PHE A 421 0.82 33.24 6.91
N GLU A 422 1.27 34.21 6.12
CA GLU A 422 0.79 34.36 4.74
C GLU A 422 1.26 33.20 3.84
N THR A 423 2.45 32.66 4.12
CA THR A 423 2.96 31.45 3.46
C THR A 423 2.14 30.23 3.87
N PHE A 424 1.82 30.08 5.16
CA PHE A 424 0.93 29.02 5.66
C PHE A 424 -0.47 29.09 5.02
N ALA A 425 -1.06 30.29 4.94
CA ALA A 425 -2.35 30.49 4.31
C ALA A 425 -2.33 30.14 2.81
N ALA A 426 -1.29 30.54 2.08
CA ALA A 426 -1.10 30.16 0.67
C ALA A 426 -0.98 28.64 0.48
N ILE A 427 -0.36 27.91 1.42
CA ILE A 427 -0.26 26.44 1.40
C ILE A 427 -1.63 25.79 1.58
N ILE A 428 -2.39 26.22 2.61
CA ILE A 428 -3.74 25.69 2.90
C ILE A 428 -4.68 25.92 1.71
N ILE A 429 -4.61 27.10 1.07
CA ILE A 429 -5.36 27.38 -0.17
C ILE A 429 -4.90 26.50 -1.32
N SER A 430 -3.60 26.39 -1.57
CA SER A 430 -3.06 25.62 -2.72
C SER A 430 -3.43 24.13 -2.63
N LEU A 431 -3.38 23.55 -1.43
CA LEU A 431 -3.82 22.16 -1.19
C LEU A 431 -5.34 21.99 -1.39
N ALA A 432 -6.17 22.98 -1.04
CA ALA A 432 -7.62 22.95 -1.28
C ALA A 432 -8.04 23.25 -2.73
N ARG A 433 -7.14 23.82 -3.55
CA ARG A 433 -7.32 23.99 -5.00
C ARG A 433 -7.02 22.72 -5.81
N CYS A 434 -6.37 21.73 -5.19
CA CYS A 434 -5.97 20.51 -5.90
C CYS A 434 -7.19 19.72 -6.42
N THR A 435 -7.09 19.27 -7.68
CA THR A 435 -8.02 18.32 -8.28
C THR A 435 -7.91 16.93 -7.62
N PRO A 436 -8.92 16.05 -7.77
CA PRO A 436 -8.83 14.66 -7.32
C PRO A 436 -7.54 13.95 -7.76
N LYS A 437 -7.05 14.18 -8.99
CA LYS A 437 -5.79 13.59 -9.51
C LYS A 437 -4.58 14.03 -8.67
N GLN A 438 -4.48 15.32 -8.34
CA GLN A 438 -3.41 15.89 -7.51
C GLN A 438 -3.50 15.51 -6.03
N LEU A 439 -4.67 15.04 -5.58
CA LEU A 439 -4.91 14.54 -4.22
C LEU A 439 -4.78 13.02 -4.10
N GLY A 440 -4.50 12.30 -5.19
CA GLY A 440 -4.24 10.86 -5.18
C GLY A 440 -5.02 10.04 -6.20
N ALA A 441 -6.14 10.54 -6.74
CA ALA A 441 -7.07 9.72 -7.54
C ALA A 441 -6.35 9.00 -8.69
N THR A 442 -6.49 7.67 -8.71
CA THR A 442 -5.76 6.82 -9.66
C THR A 442 -6.14 7.14 -11.11
N PRO A 443 -5.18 7.50 -11.98
CA PRO A 443 -5.47 7.99 -13.32
C PRO A 443 -5.84 6.86 -14.30
N ARG A 444 -6.58 7.23 -15.36
CA ARG A 444 -7.08 6.33 -16.43
C ARG A 444 -8.00 5.19 -15.94
N ILE A 445 -8.68 5.39 -14.82
CA ILE A 445 -9.77 4.54 -14.34
C ILE A 445 -10.99 5.46 -14.19
N ASP A 446 -11.94 5.33 -15.10
CA ASP A 446 -13.03 6.29 -15.28
C ASP A 446 -14.24 5.92 -14.42
N PRO A 447 -14.84 6.85 -13.66
CA PRO A 447 -15.96 6.56 -12.79
C PRO A 447 -17.26 6.25 -13.55
N PRO A 448 -18.25 5.65 -12.88
CA PRO A 448 -19.63 5.61 -13.36
C PRO A 448 -20.14 6.98 -13.82
N ALA A 449 -20.95 7.02 -14.88
CA ALA A 449 -21.41 8.28 -15.50
C ALA A 449 -22.28 9.16 -14.58
N ASP A 450 -22.87 8.59 -13.52
CA ASP A 450 -23.58 9.30 -12.45
C ASP A 450 -22.63 9.98 -11.42
N LYS A 451 -21.32 9.67 -11.45
CA LYS A 451 -20.35 10.03 -10.40
C LYS A 451 -19.21 10.87 -10.95
N THR A 452 -19.30 12.20 -10.89
CA THR A 452 -18.15 13.05 -11.24
C THR A 452 -16.99 12.87 -10.25
N PRO A 453 -15.72 12.87 -10.69
CA PRO A 453 -14.58 12.75 -9.78
C PRO A 453 -14.56 13.81 -8.68
N THR A 454 -14.93 15.05 -9.01
CA THR A 454 -14.99 16.19 -8.07
C THR A 454 -16.04 16.03 -6.98
N ASN A 455 -17.18 15.38 -7.27
CA ASN A 455 -18.21 15.16 -6.26
C ASN A 455 -17.99 13.85 -5.48
N HIS A 456 -17.40 12.82 -6.08
CA HIS A 456 -17.33 11.49 -5.45
C HIS A 456 -15.97 11.15 -4.85
N PHE A 457 -14.88 11.86 -5.18
CA PHE A 457 -13.60 11.66 -4.51
C PHE A 457 -13.63 12.10 -3.02
N PRO A 458 -12.99 11.35 -2.11
CA PRO A 458 -12.39 10.01 -2.30
C PRO A 458 -13.45 8.90 -2.24
N PRO A 459 -13.41 7.88 -3.12
CA PRO A 459 -14.29 6.72 -3.05
C PRO A 459 -13.65 5.57 -2.23
N GLU A 460 -14.48 4.74 -1.59
CA GLU A 460 -14.00 3.60 -0.78
C GLU A 460 -13.36 2.50 -1.62
N THR A 461 -13.88 2.27 -2.82
CA THR A 461 -13.43 1.30 -3.81
C THR A 461 -13.61 1.88 -5.22
N MET A 462 -13.02 1.22 -6.23
CA MET A 462 -13.30 1.49 -7.65
C MET A 462 -14.41 0.59 -8.23
N GLU A 463 -15.32 0.07 -7.40
CA GLU A 463 -16.43 -0.76 -7.88
C GLU A 463 -17.40 0.04 -8.77
N GLY A 464 -17.73 -0.52 -9.93
CA GLY A 464 -18.47 0.11 -11.03
C GLY A 464 -17.63 1.03 -11.93
N TYR A 465 -16.37 1.32 -11.60
CA TYR A 465 -15.49 2.10 -12.48
C TYR A 465 -15.10 1.29 -13.71
N THR A 466 -14.64 1.97 -14.75
CA THR A 466 -14.29 1.35 -16.02
C THR A 466 -12.84 1.63 -16.44
N ILE A 467 -12.25 0.70 -17.17
CA ILE A 467 -10.92 0.83 -17.75
C ILE A 467 -10.98 0.47 -19.23
N SER A 468 -10.47 1.34 -20.11
CA SER A 468 -10.30 1.07 -21.53
C SER A 468 -8.96 0.38 -21.76
N LEU A 469 -8.96 -0.83 -22.33
CA LEU A 469 -7.79 -1.71 -22.45
C LEU A 469 -7.58 -2.21 -23.89
N THR A 470 -6.39 -2.72 -24.18
CA THR A 470 -6.06 -3.30 -25.49
C THR A 470 -6.12 -4.83 -25.45
N PRO A 471 -6.80 -5.50 -26.40
CA PRO A 471 -6.79 -6.96 -26.50
C PRO A 471 -5.41 -7.55 -26.76
N VAL A 472 -5.10 -8.65 -26.07
CA VAL A 472 -3.84 -9.39 -26.29
C VAL A 472 -3.99 -10.28 -27.53
N PRO A 473 -3.02 -10.29 -28.47
CA PRO A 473 -3.14 -11.08 -29.69
C PRO A 473 -3.31 -12.58 -29.44
N ILE A 474 -4.19 -13.21 -30.23
CA ILE A 474 -4.26 -14.66 -30.38
C ILE A 474 -3.20 -15.07 -31.40
N ASP A 475 -2.17 -15.76 -30.89
CA ASP A 475 -1.10 -16.48 -31.59
C ASP A 475 -0.25 -15.77 -32.65
N GLY A 476 1.06 -16.07 -32.65
CA GLY A 476 1.91 -16.17 -33.85
C GLY A 476 2.24 -14.89 -34.63
N GLY A 477 1.50 -13.79 -34.42
CA GLY A 477 1.72 -12.48 -35.03
C GLY A 477 3.03 -11.86 -34.56
N ARG A 478 4.13 -12.30 -35.17
CA ARG A 478 5.51 -11.88 -34.89
C ARG A 478 5.57 -10.35 -34.72
N PRO A 479 5.75 -9.82 -33.50
CA PRO A 479 5.86 -8.38 -33.33
C PRO A 479 7.09 -7.90 -34.11
N GLU A 480 6.91 -6.85 -34.91
CA GLU A 480 8.04 -6.25 -35.62
C GLU A 480 9.10 -5.86 -34.60
N THR A 481 10.32 -6.30 -34.84
CA THR A 481 11.43 -6.08 -33.91
C THR A 481 11.81 -4.61 -33.95
N ARG A 482 11.17 -3.80 -33.10
CA ARG A 482 11.60 -2.43 -32.80
C ARG A 482 12.98 -2.52 -32.14
N ALA A 483 14.01 -2.51 -32.98
CA ALA A 483 15.36 -2.85 -32.60
C ALA A 483 15.88 -1.92 -31.50
N ALA A 484 16.61 -2.49 -30.55
CA ALA A 484 17.41 -1.70 -29.63
C ALA A 484 18.45 -0.88 -30.42
N PRO A 485 18.72 0.39 -30.04
CA PRO A 485 19.67 1.22 -30.76
C PRO A 485 21.08 0.62 -30.64
N SER A 486 21.64 0.18 -31.76
CA SER A 486 23.02 -0.27 -31.84
C SER A 486 23.92 0.89 -32.25
N SER A 487 24.98 1.14 -31.48
CA SER A 487 25.91 2.25 -31.71
C SER A 487 27.04 1.86 -32.65
N ALA A 488 26.89 2.18 -33.93
CA ALA A 488 28.00 2.22 -34.90
C ALA A 488 27.75 3.32 -35.94
N SER A 489 28.82 4.00 -36.35
CA SER A 489 28.79 5.05 -37.36
C SER A 489 29.04 4.52 -38.77
N GLN A 490 28.22 4.95 -39.72
CA GLN A 490 28.65 5.39 -41.05
C GLN A 490 27.49 6.15 -41.73
N ALA A 491 27.82 7.03 -42.68
CA ALA A 491 26.88 7.94 -43.29
C ALA A 491 26.87 7.76 -44.81
N GLU A 492 25.69 7.59 -45.40
CA GLU A 492 25.43 7.75 -46.83
C GLU A 492 23.93 8.08 -47.05
N SER A 493 23.60 8.78 -48.13
CA SER A 493 22.34 9.52 -48.26
C SER A 493 21.65 9.35 -49.62
N VAL A 494 20.50 8.67 -49.63
CA VAL A 494 19.59 8.50 -50.78
C VAL A 494 18.12 8.62 -50.28
N PRO A 495 17.18 9.22 -51.03
CA PRO A 495 16.07 9.97 -50.41
C PRO A 495 14.77 9.21 -50.14
N THR A 496 13.99 9.79 -49.22
CA THR A 496 12.69 9.34 -48.72
C THR A 496 11.63 9.12 -49.80
N LYS A 497 10.95 7.96 -49.77
CA LYS A 497 9.62 7.79 -50.37
C LYS A 497 8.61 7.53 -49.26
N LEU A 498 7.73 8.51 -49.01
CA LEU A 498 6.77 8.48 -47.91
C LEU A 498 5.61 7.52 -48.24
N VAL A 499 5.57 6.36 -47.59
CA VAL A 499 4.40 5.46 -47.58
C VAL A 499 3.70 5.63 -46.24
N SER A 500 2.52 6.25 -46.25
CA SER A 500 1.72 6.53 -45.05
C SER A 500 0.96 5.29 -44.58
N SER A 501 1.64 4.35 -43.95
CA SER A 501 1.02 3.24 -43.23
C SER A 501 0.41 3.75 -41.91
N VAL A 502 -0.86 4.17 -41.96
CA VAL A 502 -1.65 4.44 -40.75
C VAL A 502 -1.71 3.15 -39.92
N PRO A 503 -1.25 3.14 -38.66
CA PRO A 503 -1.41 1.99 -37.78
C PRO A 503 -2.91 1.71 -37.62
N ARG A 504 -3.35 0.45 -37.80
CA ARG A 504 -4.70 0.06 -37.39
C ARG A 504 -4.80 0.30 -35.89
N GLU A 505 -5.67 1.20 -35.47
CA GLU A 505 -6.04 1.31 -34.06
C GLU A 505 -6.58 -0.04 -33.60
N ALA A 506 -5.90 -0.67 -32.64
CA ALA A 506 -6.45 -1.84 -31.97
C ALA A 506 -7.70 -1.37 -31.23
N SER A 507 -8.87 -1.88 -31.64
CA SER A 507 -10.17 -1.47 -31.09
C SER A 507 -10.18 -1.72 -29.59
N ARG A 508 -10.03 -0.64 -28.81
CA ARG A 508 -9.96 -0.70 -27.35
C ARG A 508 -11.27 -1.22 -26.78
N VAL A 509 -11.17 -2.02 -25.73
CA VAL A 509 -12.33 -2.66 -25.11
C VAL A 509 -12.43 -2.23 -23.65
N THR A 510 -13.63 -1.87 -23.22
CA THR A 510 -13.87 -1.39 -21.87
C THR A 510 -14.19 -2.57 -20.95
N VAL A 511 -13.63 -2.55 -19.74
CA VAL A 511 -13.94 -3.49 -18.65
C VAL A 511 -14.51 -2.70 -17.49
N THR A 512 -15.59 -3.19 -16.89
CA THR A 512 -16.16 -2.67 -15.64
C THR A 512 -15.60 -3.45 -14.45
N LEU A 513 -15.13 -2.76 -13.42
CA LEU A 513 -14.66 -3.34 -12.17
C LEU A 513 -15.87 -3.70 -11.28
N GLY A 514 -15.87 -4.91 -10.73
CA GLY A 514 -16.84 -5.37 -9.73
C GLY A 514 -16.29 -5.19 -8.30
N SER A 515 -16.57 -6.17 -7.43
CA SER A 515 -16.06 -6.19 -6.05
C SER A 515 -14.53 -6.36 -6.00
N PRO A 516 -13.82 -5.70 -5.06
CA PRO A 516 -12.40 -5.98 -4.81
C PRO A 516 -12.22 -7.39 -4.22
N ILE A 517 -11.14 -8.07 -4.64
CA ILE A 517 -10.71 -9.40 -4.15
C ILE A 517 -9.49 -9.25 -3.23
N PHE A 518 -8.53 -8.41 -3.62
CA PHE A 518 -7.25 -8.25 -2.93
C PHE A 518 -6.74 -6.81 -3.01
N SER A 519 -6.07 -6.34 -1.96
CA SER A 519 -5.31 -5.08 -1.90
C SER A 519 -4.01 -5.32 -1.13
N GLN A 520 -2.88 -4.81 -1.62
CA GLN A 520 -1.56 -5.00 -1.02
C GLN A 520 -1.27 -3.99 0.11
N TYR A 521 -1.09 -4.49 1.33
CA TYR A 521 -0.68 -3.70 2.50
C TYR A 521 0.81 -3.32 2.47
N ALA A 522 1.19 -2.31 1.68
CA ALA A 522 2.56 -1.82 1.55
C ALA A 522 2.62 -0.29 1.34
N LEU A 523 3.64 0.38 1.91
CA LEU A 523 3.83 1.83 1.74
C LEU A 523 4.52 2.12 0.41
N VAL A 524 5.66 1.46 0.17
CA VAL A 524 6.43 1.45 -1.08
C VAL A 524 6.33 0.04 -1.69
N GLY A 525 6.23 -0.11 -3.01
CA GLY A 525 6.09 -1.43 -3.63
C GLY A 525 5.34 -1.42 -4.96
N ARG A 526 4.40 -2.35 -5.13
CA ARG A 526 3.53 -2.41 -6.32
C ARG A 526 2.14 -1.79 -6.10
N HIS A 527 1.68 -1.75 -4.85
CA HIS A 527 0.28 -1.49 -4.50
C HIS A 527 -0.67 -2.36 -5.34
N THR A 528 -0.36 -3.66 -5.47
CA THR A 528 -1.18 -4.56 -6.30
C THR A 528 -2.60 -4.68 -5.74
N ILE A 529 -3.59 -4.44 -6.60
CA ILE A 529 -5.02 -4.65 -6.33
C ILE A 529 -5.56 -5.67 -7.33
N VAL A 530 -6.49 -6.51 -6.90
CA VAL A 530 -7.24 -7.41 -7.79
C VAL A 530 -8.73 -7.19 -7.60
N TYR A 531 -9.44 -7.01 -8.72
CA TYR A 531 -10.89 -6.79 -8.81
C TYR A 531 -11.55 -7.92 -9.60
N ARG A 532 -12.80 -8.26 -9.30
CA ARG A 532 -13.67 -8.93 -10.29
C ARG A 532 -13.93 -8.02 -11.48
N ALA A 533 -14.21 -8.59 -12.63
CA ALA A 533 -14.31 -7.86 -13.89
C ALA A 533 -15.50 -8.32 -14.74
N THR A 534 -16.15 -7.37 -15.40
CA THR A 534 -17.15 -7.62 -16.45
C THR A 534 -16.68 -6.99 -17.75
N LEU A 535 -16.64 -7.77 -18.82
CA LEU A 535 -16.29 -7.27 -20.16
C LEU A 535 -17.47 -6.52 -20.78
N ASN A 536 -17.26 -5.27 -21.21
CA ASN A 536 -18.31 -4.47 -21.86
C ASN A 536 -18.30 -4.76 -23.38
N GLY A 537 -18.76 -5.95 -23.76
CA GLY A 537 -18.79 -6.42 -25.15
C GLY A 537 -18.33 -7.87 -25.27
N SER A 538 -17.66 -8.21 -26.36
CA SER A 538 -17.03 -9.52 -26.57
C SER A 538 -15.69 -9.35 -27.29
N ILE A 539 -14.76 -10.29 -27.06
CA ILE A 539 -13.44 -10.35 -27.68
C ILE A 539 -13.14 -11.81 -28.02
N ALA A 540 -12.42 -12.06 -29.11
CA ALA A 540 -12.17 -13.42 -29.58
C ALA A 540 -11.34 -14.28 -28.59
N THR A 541 -10.60 -13.67 -27.65
CA THR A 541 -9.85 -14.38 -26.60
C THR A 541 -10.74 -14.91 -25.47
N CYS A 542 -11.92 -14.32 -25.26
CA CYS A 542 -12.74 -14.52 -24.06
C CYS A 542 -14.14 -15.03 -24.43
N PRO A 543 -14.46 -16.30 -24.14
CA PRO A 543 -15.81 -16.83 -24.30
C PRO A 543 -16.88 -16.01 -23.54
N PRO A 544 -18.12 -15.94 -24.05
CA PRO A 544 -19.23 -15.33 -23.32
C PRO A 544 -19.50 -16.09 -22.01
N GLY A 545 -19.55 -15.37 -20.89
CA GLY A 545 -19.81 -15.95 -19.56
C GLY A 545 -18.56 -16.40 -18.79
N THR A 546 -17.35 -16.29 -19.36
CA THR A 546 -16.10 -16.44 -18.61
C THR A 546 -16.06 -15.44 -17.45
N ALA A 547 -15.82 -15.93 -16.23
CA ALA A 547 -15.54 -15.08 -15.07
C ALA A 547 -14.15 -14.47 -15.22
N LEU A 548 -14.02 -13.17 -14.90
CA LEU A 548 -12.79 -12.40 -15.16
C LEU A 548 -12.33 -11.63 -13.91
N VAL A 549 -11.03 -11.39 -13.83
CA VAL A 549 -10.40 -10.51 -12.85
C VAL A 549 -9.48 -9.49 -13.51
N VAL A 550 -9.40 -8.27 -12.95
CA VAL A 550 -8.38 -7.27 -13.30
C VAL A 550 -7.32 -7.21 -12.20
N LYS A 551 -6.06 -7.47 -12.55
CA LYS A 551 -4.87 -7.17 -11.73
C LYS A 551 -4.39 -5.75 -12.09
N ILE A 552 -4.34 -4.86 -11.11
CA ILE A 552 -3.86 -3.47 -11.26
C ILE A 552 -2.61 -3.31 -10.38
N SER A 553 -1.50 -2.80 -10.92
CA SER A 553 -0.24 -2.69 -10.15
C SER A 553 0.75 -1.65 -10.70
N GLN A 554 1.52 -0.99 -9.82
CA GLN A 554 2.61 -0.07 -10.16
C GLN A 554 3.92 -0.85 -10.36
N GLN A 555 4.10 -1.40 -11.56
CA GLN A 555 5.23 -2.24 -11.92
C GLN A 555 6.47 -1.41 -12.26
N VAL A 556 7.66 -1.93 -11.97
CA VAL A 556 8.94 -1.26 -12.31
C VAL A 556 9.09 -1.17 -13.82
N SER A 557 9.24 0.04 -14.36
CA SER A 557 9.18 0.29 -15.81
C SER A 557 10.32 -0.35 -16.60
N THR A 558 11.47 -0.62 -15.96
CA THR A 558 12.63 -1.30 -16.57
C THR A 558 12.51 -2.83 -16.61
N ARG A 559 11.47 -3.42 -16.00
CA ARG A 559 11.21 -4.86 -16.10
C ARG A 559 10.45 -5.20 -17.39
N PRO A 560 10.61 -6.42 -17.94
CA PRO A 560 9.66 -6.98 -18.89
C PRO A 560 8.22 -6.84 -18.39
N ARG A 561 7.25 -6.61 -19.28
CA ARG A 561 5.84 -6.70 -18.88
C ARG A 561 5.48 -8.16 -18.62
N GLU A 562 4.64 -8.42 -17.63
CA GLU A 562 4.04 -9.73 -17.40
C GLU A 562 3.35 -10.26 -18.67
N SER A 563 2.66 -9.39 -19.42
CA SER A 563 2.07 -9.72 -20.73
C SER A 563 3.10 -10.15 -21.78
N ASP A 564 4.27 -9.51 -21.86
CA ASP A 564 5.33 -9.91 -22.79
C ASP A 564 5.92 -11.29 -22.45
N LEU A 565 6.01 -11.62 -21.15
CA LEU A 565 6.53 -12.90 -20.68
C LEU A 565 5.52 -14.03 -20.89
N LEU A 566 4.24 -13.81 -20.58
CA LEU A 566 3.16 -14.75 -20.84
C LEU A 566 3.00 -15.03 -22.33
N ASN A 567 3.05 -14.00 -23.18
CA ASN A 567 3.01 -14.17 -24.64
C ASN A 567 4.24 -14.94 -25.15
N GLN A 568 5.43 -14.69 -24.61
CA GLN A 568 6.64 -15.44 -24.96
C GLN A 568 6.52 -16.93 -24.55
N ALA A 569 5.98 -17.23 -23.38
CA ALA A 569 5.78 -18.60 -22.91
C ALA A 569 4.69 -19.35 -23.71
N ARG A 570 3.56 -18.69 -23.98
CA ARG A 570 2.47 -19.22 -24.81
C ARG A 570 2.94 -19.56 -26.23
N ASN A 571 3.65 -18.64 -26.89
CA ASN A 571 4.25 -18.88 -28.21
C ASN A 571 5.35 -19.96 -28.20
N ALA A 572 5.94 -20.29 -27.05
CA ALA A 572 6.89 -21.40 -26.89
C ALA A 572 6.22 -22.75 -26.56
N GLY A 573 4.88 -22.81 -26.57
CA GLY A 573 4.12 -24.04 -26.28
C GLY A 573 4.16 -24.48 -24.81
N VAL A 574 4.35 -23.53 -23.88
CA VAL A 574 4.27 -23.79 -22.44
C VAL A 574 2.79 -23.88 -22.02
N LYS A 575 2.44 -24.94 -21.27
CA LYS A 575 1.09 -25.17 -20.73
C LYS A 575 0.95 -24.58 -19.32
N ASN A 576 -0.25 -24.67 -18.73
CA ASN A 576 -0.51 -24.34 -17.33
C ASN A 576 -0.19 -22.86 -16.97
N LEU A 577 -0.44 -21.96 -17.92
CA LEU A 577 -0.32 -20.50 -17.82
C LEU A 577 -1.70 -19.84 -17.74
N PRO A 578 -1.82 -18.63 -17.15
CA PRO A 578 -3.08 -17.91 -17.08
C PRO A 578 -3.52 -17.40 -18.46
N GLU A 579 -4.83 -17.41 -18.67
CA GLU A 579 -5.51 -16.82 -19.81
C GLU A 579 -5.56 -15.30 -19.67
N LEU A 580 -4.46 -14.64 -20.03
CA LEU A 580 -4.43 -13.19 -20.24
C LEU A 580 -5.21 -12.81 -21.51
N HIS A 581 -6.23 -11.97 -21.35
CA HIS A 581 -7.14 -11.51 -22.42
C HIS A 581 -6.88 -10.06 -22.87
N LEU A 582 -6.67 -9.16 -21.91
CA LEU A 582 -6.47 -7.71 -22.15
C LEU A 582 -5.29 -7.21 -21.32
N ALA A 583 -4.55 -6.22 -21.84
CA ALA A 583 -3.44 -5.58 -21.15
C ALA A 583 -3.34 -4.09 -21.49
N GLU A 584 -2.88 -3.27 -20.55
CA GLU A 584 -2.52 -1.88 -20.83
C GLU A 584 -1.50 -1.28 -19.82
N ASP A 585 -0.62 -0.42 -20.32
CA ASP A 585 0.18 0.51 -19.50
C ASP A 585 -0.64 1.81 -19.33
N LEU A 586 -1.26 2.02 -18.17
CA LEU A 586 -2.21 3.11 -17.94
C LEU A 586 -1.55 4.48 -17.73
N TRP A 587 -0.49 4.54 -16.93
CA TRP A 587 0.14 5.79 -16.49
C TRP A 587 1.54 5.54 -15.92
N ASN A 588 2.51 6.42 -16.16
CA ASN A 588 3.82 6.36 -15.50
C ASN A 588 3.87 7.35 -14.35
N LEU A 589 4.58 7.03 -13.26
CA LEU A 589 4.73 7.97 -12.13
C LEU A 589 5.52 9.23 -12.53
N ASP A 590 6.34 9.12 -13.58
CA ASP A 590 7.01 10.23 -14.24
C ASP A 590 6.05 11.18 -14.98
N ASP A 591 4.85 10.72 -15.37
CA ASP A 591 3.76 11.56 -15.91
C ASP A 591 3.00 12.32 -14.79
N GLY A 592 3.71 12.65 -13.71
CA GLY A 592 3.22 13.23 -12.46
C GLY A 592 4.34 13.90 -11.66
N LEU A 593 4.26 13.88 -10.32
CA LEU A 593 5.22 14.58 -9.46
C LEU A 593 6.67 14.16 -9.75
N ARG A 594 6.93 12.86 -9.95
CA ARG A 594 8.30 12.30 -10.03
C ARG A 594 9.09 12.83 -11.22
N GLY A 595 8.51 12.90 -12.41
CA GLY A 595 9.18 13.41 -13.61
C GLY A 595 9.45 14.91 -13.58
N SER A 596 8.83 15.65 -12.66
CA SER A 596 9.12 17.07 -12.42
C SER A 596 10.34 17.32 -11.51
N LEU A 597 10.91 16.26 -10.93
CA LEU A 597 12.06 16.29 -10.04
C LEU A 597 13.37 16.02 -10.81
N SER A 598 14.48 16.64 -10.40
CA SER A 598 15.80 16.40 -11.00
C SER A 598 16.42 15.09 -10.53
N GLU A 599 17.33 14.51 -11.32
CA GLU A 599 18.06 13.27 -10.97
C GLU A 599 18.76 13.35 -9.60
N ALA A 600 19.25 14.53 -9.22
CA ALA A 600 19.89 14.77 -7.93
C ALA A 600 18.90 14.78 -6.74
N GLU A 601 17.64 15.14 -6.98
CA GLU A 601 16.56 14.99 -6.01
C GLU A 601 16.08 13.53 -5.94
N GLN A 602 16.01 12.83 -7.08
CA GLN A 602 15.51 11.44 -7.24
C GLN A 602 16.42 10.34 -6.64
N LYS A 603 17.06 10.58 -5.49
CA LYS A 603 17.89 9.59 -4.81
C LYS A 603 17.10 8.30 -4.56
N ASN A 604 17.65 7.18 -5.01
CA ASN A 604 17.05 5.85 -4.86
C ASN A 604 15.69 5.64 -5.56
N TYR A 605 15.27 6.55 -6.45
CA TYR A 605 14.06 6.35 -7.25
C TYR A 605 14.11 5.06 -8.07
N GLU A 606 12.94 4.55 -8.40
CA GLU A 606 12.73 3.41 -9.30
C GLU A 606 11.46 3.72 -10.10
N ALA A 607 11.61 4.00 -11.39
CA ALA A 607 10.50 4.36 -12.26
C ALA A 607 9.44 3.26 -12.29
N ARG A 608 8.16 3.64 -12.21
CA ARG A 608 7.01 2.74 -12.20
C ARG A 608 5.95 3.14 -13.20
N THR A 609 5.35 2.13 -13.80
CA THR A 609 4.17 2.22 -14.68
C THR A 609 3.02 1.48 -14.02
N LEU A 610 1.90 2.18 -13.82
CA LEU A 610 0.61 1.60 -13.46
C LEU A 610 0.12 0.76 -14.65
N ARG A 611 -0.05 -0.54 -14.45
CA ARG A 611 -0.53 -1.50 -15.45
C ARG A 611 -1.83 -2.16 -15.02
N ALA A 612 -2.68 -2.48 -16.00
CA ALA A 612 -3.88 -3.27 -15.81
C ALA A 612 -3.84 -4.49 -16.74
N LEU A 613 -4.13 -5.66 -16.18
CA LEU A 613 -4.06 -6.97 -16.84
C LEU A 613 -5.33 -7.76 -16.51
N VAL A 614 -5.99 -8.33 -17.52
CA VAL A 614 -7.28 -9.02 -17.35
C VAL A 614 -7.14 -10.50 -17.64
N TYR A 615 -7.50 -11.31 -16.66
CA TYR A 615 -7.38 -12.76 -16.66
C TYR A 615 -8.73 -13.45 -16.45
N THR A 616 -8.85 -14.71 -16.86
CA THR A 616 -9.87 -15.63 -16.34
C THR A 616 -9.77 -15.74 -14.80
N GLU A 617 -10.90 -15.75 -14.09
CA GLU A 617 -10.97 -15.96 -12.64
C GLU A 617 -10.72 -17.44 -12.33
N TYR A 618 -9.66 -17.73 -11.56
CA TYR A 618 -9.31 -19.08 -11.08
C TYR A 618 -9.53 -19.18 -9.57
N GLN A 619 -9.68 -20.40 -9.05
CA GLN A 619 -9.79 -20.64 -7.61
C GLN A 619 -8.41 -20.76 -6.96
N ALA A 620 -8.28 -20.38 -5.69
CA ALA A 620 -7.05 -20.60 -4.93
C ALA A 620 -6.90 -22.08 -4.53
N LEU A 621 -5.66 -22.57 -4.40
CA LEU A 621 -5.35 -23.95 -4.01
C LEU A 621 -6.13 -24.46 -2.78
N ASP A 622 -6.36 -23.58 -1.81
CA ASP A 622 -7.07 -23.86 -0.56
C ASP A 622 -8.50 -24.40 -0.77
N SER A 623 -9.18 -23.98 -1.86
CA SER A 623 -10.52 -24.47 -2.22
C SER A 623 -10.56 -25.97 -2.53
N LEU A 624 -9.48 -26.51 -3.09
CA LEU A 624 -9.30 -27.93 -3.35
C LEU A 624 -8.69 -28.62 -2.13
N PHE A 625 -7.53 -28.15 -1.67
CA PHE A 625 -6.74 -28.90 -0.68
C PHE A 625 -7.31 -28.92 0.74
N SER A 626 -8.29 -28.07 1.07
CA SER A 626 -9.06 -28.19 2.31
C SER A 626 -10.05 -29.37 2.30
N THR A 627 -10.52 -29.76 1.11
CA THR A 627 -11.52 -30.82 0.92
C THR A 627 -10.97 -32.12 0.34
N SER A 628 -9.76 -32.11 -0.24
CA SER A 628 -9.12 -33.26 -0.88
C SER A 628 -7.58 -33.23 -0.79
N ALA A 629 -6.91 -34.37 -0.65
CA ALA A 629 -5.46 -34.53 -0.78
C ALA A 629 -5.03 -35.21 -2.10
N LYS A 630 -5.97 -35.91 -2.75
CA LYS A 630 -5.81 -36.74 -3.95
C LYS A 630 -4.99 -36.16 -5.09
N TYR A 631 -5.06 -34.84 -5.29
CA TYR A 631 -4.46 -34.15 -6.43
C TYR A 631 -3.10 -33.49 -6.14
N LEU A 632 -2.45 -33.79 -5.00
CA LEU A 632 -1.17 -33.19 -4.63
C LEU A 632 -0.06 -33.54 -5.64
N GLY A 633 0.06 -34.82 -6.02
CA GLY A 633 0.99 -35.26 -7.07
C GLY A 633 0.68 -34.64 -8.43
N GLU A 634 -0.59 -34.62 -8.84
CA GLU A 634 -1.06 -34.04 -10.11
C GLU A 634 -0.70 -32.55 -10.23
N MET A 635 -0.89 -31.75 -9.16
CA MET A 635 -0.39 -30.35 -9.09
C MET A 635 1.11 -30.30 -9.35
N VAL A 636 1.87 -31.11 -8.64
CA VAL A 636 3.34 -31.06 -8.70
C VAL A 636 3.85 -31.47 -10.07
N TYR A 637 3.30 -32.49 -10.73
CA TYR A 637 3.71 -32.86 -12.08
C TYR A 637 3.41 -31.75 -13.09
N GLN A 638 2.19 -31.18 -13.07
CA GLN A 638 1.82 -30.07 -13.97
C GLN A 638 2.71 -28.84 -13.77
N MET A 639 3.09 -28.53 -12.53
CA MET A 639 3.98 -27.40 -12.22
C MET A 639 5.45 -27.68 -12.55
N LEU A 640 5.95 -28.91 -12.35
CA LEU A 640 7.30 -29.32 -12.77
C LEU A 640 7.45 -29.27 -14.31
N ASP A 641 6.44 -29.70 -15.07
CA ASP A 641 6.41 -29.57 -16.54
C ASP A 641 6.34 -28.09 -16.98
N CYS A 642 5.46 -27.29 -16.37
CA CYS A 642 5.35 -25.86 -16.66
C CYS A 642 6.68 -25.13 -16.43
N LEU A 643 7.33 -25.36 -15.28
CA LEU A 643 8.62 -24.75 -14.94
C LEU A 643 9.77 -25.22 -15.84
N HIS A 644 9.80 -26.51 -16.18
CA HIS A 644 10.75 -27.05 -17.14
C HIS A 644 10.61 -26.36 -18.51
N ASP A 645 9.39 -26.30 -19.05
CA ASP A 645 9.15 -25.72 -20.38
C ASP A 645 9.31 -24.19 -20.38
N LEU A 646 9.00 -23.49 -19.28
CA LEU A 646 9.38 -22.07 -19.08
C LEU A 646 10.89 -21.90 -19.22
N ARG A 647 11.70 -22.69 -18.51
CA ARG A 647 13.16 -22.57 -18.54
C ARG A 647 13.75 -22.96 -19.89
N HIS A 648 13.29 -24.04 -20.50
CA HIS A 648 13.98 -24.67 -21.64
C HIS A 648 13.36 -24.36 -23.01
N ARG A 649 12.05 -24.06 -23.10
CA ARG A 649 11.41 -23.58 -24.34
C ARG A 649 11.28 -22.06 -24.35
N ALA A 650 10.74 -21.47 -23.29
CA ALA A 650 10.49 -20.01 -23.26
C ALA A 650 11.72 -19.18 -22.85
N LEU A 651 12.74 -19.79 -22.24
CA LEU A 651 13.91 -19.10 -21.64
C LEU A 651 13.50 -18.08 -20.55
N ILE A 652 12.59 -18.50 -19.66
CA ILE A 652 12.07 -17.72 -18.53
C ILE A 652 12.29 -18.49 -17.22
N LEU A 653 12.58 -17.78 -16.13
CA LEU A 653 12.50 -18.29 -14.75
C LEU A 653 11.41 -17.53 -14.00
N HIS A 654 10.61 -18.20 -13.15
CA HIS A 654 9.48 -17.59 -12.46
C HIS A 654 9.92 -16.80 -11.23
N ARG A 655 10.85 -17.35 -10.44
CA ARG A 655 11.50 -16.71 -9.28
C ARG A 655 10.61 -16.37 -8.07
N ASP A 656 9.32 -16.66 -8.14
CA ASP A 656 8.39 -16.55 -7.02
C ASP A 656 7.31 -17.63 -7.10
N ILE A 657 7.71 -18.88 -6.89
CA ILE A 657 6.77 -19.98 -6.70
C ILE A 657 6.30 -19.94 -5.25
N SER A 658 4.98 -19.84 -5.07
CA SER A 658 4.33 -19.71 -3.77
C SER A 658 2.93 -20.31 -3.81
N PHE A 659 2.37 -20.63 -2.64
CA PHE A 659 1.03 -21.21 -2.52
C PHE A 659 -0.08 -20.35 -3.13
N ASN A 660 0.09 -19.02 -3.17
CA ASN A 660 -0.90 -18.10 -3.75
C ASN A 660 -0.68 -17.84 -5.24
N ASN A 661 0.48 -18.21 -5.78
CA ASN A 661 0.85 -18.03 -7.18
C ASN A 661 0.53 -19.28 -8.03
N ILE A 662 0.08 -20.37 -7.40
CA ILE A 662 -0.54 -21.50 -8.08
C ILE A 662 -2.06 -21.40 -7.84
N MET A 663 -2.84 -21.52 -8.90
CA MET A 663 -4.30 -21.48 -8.90
C MET A 663 -4.86 -22.79 -9.46
N VAL A 664 -6.17 -23.02 -9.33
CA VAL A 664 -6.85 -24.21 -9.86
C VAL A 664 -8.13 -23.86 -10.62
N LEU A 665 -8.30 -24.54 -11.76
CA LEU A 665 -9.57 -24.68 -12.48
C LEU A 665 -10.06 -26.11 -12.21
N LEU A 666 -11.12 -26.27 -11.41
CA LEU A 666 -11.59 -27.59 -10.98
C LEU A 666 -12.13 -28.42 -12.15
N ASP A 667 -12.97 -27.81 -12.98
CA ASP A 667 -13.58 -28.42 -14.16
C ASP A 667 -12.65 -28.34 -15.39
N GLY A 668 -11.46 -28.94 -15.28
CA GLY A 668 -10.54 -29.06 -16.41
C GLY A 668 -11.06 -30.00 -17.51
N PRO A 669 -10.46 -29.98 -18.72
CA PRO A 669 -11.00 -30.67 -19.90
C PRO A 669 -11.29 -32.17 -19.74
N ASP A 670 -10.51 -32.86 -18.90
CA ASP A 670 -10.63 -34.29 -18.64
C ASP A 670 -11.44 -34.62 -17.37
N GLY A 671 -12.18 -33.65 -16.79
CA GLY A 671 -12.86 -33.79 -15.51
C GLY A 671 -11.91 -33.85 -14.30
N LYS A 672 -10.68 -33.37 -14.47
CA LYS A 672 -9.63 -33.24 -13.44
C LYS A 672 -9.30 -31.77 -13.19
N PRO A 673 -8.83 -31.40 -11.98
CA PRO A 673 -8.31 -30.07 -11.73
C PRO A 673 -7.08 -29.77 -12.61
N LEU A 674 -7.10 -28.61 -13.27
CA LEU A 674 -5.98 -28.03 -14.00
C LEU A 674 -5.34 -26.94 -13.14
N PHE A 675 -4.04 -27.08 -12.87
CA PHE A 675 -3.29 -26.15 -12.03
C PHE A 675 -2.60 -25.08 -12.89
N ILE A 676 -2.66 -23.82 -12.49
CA ILE A 676 -2.24 -22.65 -13.28
C ILE A 676 -1.19 -21.85 -12.50
N LEU A 677 -0.01 -21.65 -13.10
CA LEU A 677 1.07 -20.84 -12.53
C LEU A 677 0.90 -19.37 -12.90
N ASN A 678 0.76 -18.49 -11.92
CA ASN A 678 0.38 -17.08 -12.03
C ASN A 678 1.40 -16.13 -11.35
N ASP A 679 1.28 -14.81 -11.61
CA ASP A 679 2.13 -13.71 -11.12
C ASP A 679 3.61 -13.73 -11.60
N PHE A 680 3.80 -13.41 -12.88
CA PHE A 680 5.11 -13.29 -13.53
C PHE A 680 5.82 -11.94 -13.23
N ASP A 681 5.32 -11.11 -12.30
CA ASP A 681 5.92 -9.82 -11.95
C ASP A 681 7.35 -9.90 -11.40
N LEU A 682 7.78 -11.09 -10.95
CA LEU A 682 9.15 -11.39 -10.49
C LEU A 682 9.98 -12.21 -11.49
N ALA A 683 9.35 -12.72 -12.55
CA ALA A 683 9.99 -13.55 -13.55
C ALA A 683 11.02 -12.78 -14.39
N THR A 684 11.93 -13.50 -15.04
CA THR A 684 12.99 -12.89 -15.86
C THR A 684 13.38 -13.75 -17.05
N ARG A 685 13.93 -13.10 -18.08
CA ARG A 685 14.50 -13.75 -19.28
C ARG A 685 15.91 -14.23 -19.00
N VAL A 686 16.22 -15.46 -19.43
CA VAL A 686 17.56 -16.05 -19.38
C VAL A 686 18.07 -16.36 -20.78
N THR A 687 19.38 -16.58 -20.88
CA THR A 687 20.03 -17.21 -22.04
C THR A 687 19.79 -18.72 -22.02
N LYS A 688 20.20 -19.42 -23.10
CA LYS A 688 20.18 -20.89 -23.11
C LYS A 688 20.98 -21.49 -21.94
N ASP A 689 22.07 -20.83 -21.56
CA ASP A 689 23.01 -21.20 -20.49
C ASP A 689 22.60 -20.69 -19.09
N GLY A 690 21.34 -20.25 -18.92
CA GLY A 690 20.79 -19.84 -17.62
C GLY A 690 21.26 -18.47 -17.09
N GLN A 691 22.11 -17.75 -17.81
CA GLN A 691 22.52 -16.38 -17.43
C GLN A 691 21.35 -15.42 -17.65
N GLN A 692 21.07 -14.52 -16.69
CA GLN A 692 20.00 -13.53 -16.81
C GLN A 692 20.32 -12.47 -17.88
N VAL A 693 19.34 -12.14 -18.74
CA VAL A 693 19.53 -11.23 -19.89
C VAL A 693 19.61 -9.76 -19.47
N ALA A 694 19.03 -9.41 -18.32
CA ALA A 694 19.12 -8.08 -17.72
C ALA A 694 19.56 -8.20 -16.26
N SER A 695 20.42 -7.29 -15.80
CA SER A 695 20.80 -7.17 -14.38
C SER A 695 19.57 -6.77 -13.56
N ALA A 696 19.09 -7.67 -12.69
CA ALA A 696 18.02 -7.34 -11.76
C ALA A 696 18.44 -6.17 -10.84
N THR A 697 17.58 -5.17 -10.66
CA THR A 697 17.85 -4.08 -9.73
C THR A 697 17.98 -4.64 -8.31
N SER A 698 19.12 -4.39 -7.65
CA SER A 698 19.57 -5.09 -6.42
C SER A 698 18.66 -4.90 -5.19
N LYS A 699 17.66 -4.02 -5.29
CA LYS A 699 16.58 -3.81 -4.32
C LYS A 699 15.59 -4.98 -4.26
N HIS A 700 15.44 -5.75 -5.35
CA HIS A 700 14.45 -6.83 -5.45
C HIS A 700 15.09 -8.20 -5.27
N ARG A 701 15.36 -8.55 -4.01
CA ARG A 701 15.67 -9.94 -3.62
C ARG A 701 14.36 -10.73 -3.66
N THR A 702 14.25 -11.70 -4.56
CA THR A 702 12.97 -12.26 -5.01
C THR A 702 12.53 -13.52 -4.27
N GLY A 703 11.22 -13.73 -4.20
CA GLY A 703 10.57 -14.91 -3.63
C GLY A 703 9.69 -14.57 -2.43
N THR A 704 8.79 -15.47 -2.11
CA THR A 704 7.88 -15.40 -0.97
C THR A 704 8.48 -16.17 0.20
N LEU A 705 8.64 -15.55 1.37
CA LEU A 705 9.58 -15.99 2.40
C LEU A 705 9.48 -17.47 2.82
N PRO A 706 8.28 -18.05 3.11
CA PRO A 706 8.14 -19.48 3.39
C PRO A 706 8.62 -20.41 2.27
N PHE A 707 8.58 -19.95 1.02
CA PHE A 707 8.88 -20.75 -0.18
C PHE A 707 10.26 -20.46 -0.77
N MET A 708 10.99 -19.45 -0.29
CA MET A 708 12.35 -19.17 -0.79
C MET A 708 13.28 -20.38 -0.64
N ALA A 709 14.09 -20.62 -1.68
CA ALA A 709 15.13 -21.65 -1.68
C ALA A 709 16.28 -21.31 -0.72
N TRP A 710 16.91 -22.33 -0.12
CA TRP A 710 17.92 -22.16 0.93
C TRP A 710 19.19 -21.47 0.43
N GLU A 711 19.64 -21.71 -0.81
CA GLU A 711 20.76 -20.97 -1.41
C GLU A 711 20.45 -19.47 -1.58
N VAL A 712 19.18 -19.12 -1.85
CA VAL A 712 18.72 -17.73 -1.99
C VAL A 712 18.65 -17.06 -0.61
N LEU A 713 18.14 -17.78 0.40
CA LEU A 713 18.16 -17.35 1.81
C LEU A 713 19.57 -17.18 2.36
N TYR A 714 20.54 -17.98 1.90
CA TYR A 714 21.95 -17.82 2.24
C TYR A 714 22.55 -16.54 1.64
N ASP A 715 22.36 -16.28 0.33
CA ASP A 715 22.86 -15.05 -0.32
C ASP A 715 22.22 -13.79 0.32
N LEU A 716 20.92 -13.87 0.64
CA LEU A 716 20.21 -12.88 1.43
C LEU A 716 20.86 -12.61 2.80
N CYS A 717 21.16 -13.66 3.57
CA CYS A 717 21.79 -13.55 4.89
C CYS A 717 23.22 -12.97 4.78
N ALA A 718 24.07 -13.55 3.93
CA ALA A 718 25.46 -13.16 3.77
C ALA A 718 25.60 -11.69 3.33
N THR A 719 24.72 -11.20 2.46
CA THR A 719 24.71 -9.80 2.01
C THR A 719 24.04 -8.82 2.99
N HIS A 720 23.32 -9.30 4.01
CA HIS A 720 22.85 -8.47 5.13
C HIS A 720 23.87 -8.39 6.28
N GLU A 721 24.58 -9.48 6.57
CA GLU A 721 25.62 -9.48 7.62
C GLU A 721 26.87 -8.65 7.19
N ASN A 722 27.15 -8.52 5.88
CA ASN A 722 28.36 -7.87 5.35
C ASN A 722 28.15 -6.43 4.82
N VAL A 723 27.19 -5.66 5.34
CA VAL A 723 26.93 -4.26 4.89
C VAL A 723 28.03 -3.30 5.36
N LYS A 724 29.18 -3.34 4.67
CA LYS A 724 30.20 -2.27 4.62
C LYS A 724 31.28 -2.43 3.52
N VAL A 725 31.55 -3.64 3.01
CA VAL A 725 32.75 -3.89 2.16
C VAL A 725 32.51 -4.80 0.94
N ILE A 726 31.34 -4.74 0.31
CA ILE A 726 31.11 -5.40 -1.01
C ILE A 726 30.44 -4.40 -1.96
N ASN A 727 31.23 -3.84 -2.87
CA ASN A 727 30.75 -3.00 -3.97
C ASN A 727 30.87 -3.76 -5.31
N THR A 728 30.23 -4.93 -5.39
CA THR A 728 30.24 -5.79 -6.59
C THR A 728 28.83 -6.23 -6.95
N ASN A 729 28.50 -6.16 -8.24
CA ASN A 729 27.20 -6.55 -8.81
C ASN A 729 27.05 -8.09 -8.92
N SER A 730 27.37 -8.82 -7.85
CA SER A 730 27.58 -10.27 -7.84
C SER A 730 26.60 -10.98 -6.90
N THR A 731 25.30 -10.80 -7.12
CA THR A 731 24.25 -11.65 -6.54
C THR A 731 24.26 -13.04 -7.17
N ALA A 732 23.77 -14.06 -6.46
CA ALA A 732 23.54 -15.38 -7.04
C ALA A 732 22.59 -15.31 -8.27
N PRO A 733 22.97 -15.84 -9.45
CA PRO A 733 22.00 -16.06 -10.52
C PRO A 733 20.94 -17.08 -10.07
N HIS A 734 19.67 -16.69 -10.17
CA HIS A 734 18.54 -17.60 -9.97
C HIS A 734 18.54 -18.70 -11.04
N ARG A 735 18.08 -19.91 -10.70
CA ARG A 735 18.12 -21.12 -11.53
C ARG A 735 16.84 -21.94 -11.38
N LEU A 736 16.54 -22.82 -12.34
CA LEU A 736 15.32 -23.64 -12.32
C LEU A 736 15.15 -24.46 -11.03
N ARG A 737 16.23 -25.01 -10.47
CA ARG A 737 16.14 -25.77 -9.21
C ARG A 737 15.54 -25.00 -8.05
N TYR A 738 15.67 -23.67 -8.01
CA TYR A 738 15.10 -22.86 -6.93
C TYR A 738 13.57 -22.77 -7.06
N ASP A 739 13.06 -22.71 -8.29
CA ASP A 739 11.61 -22.74 -8.53
C ASP A 739 11.06 -24.16 -8.26
N PHE A 740 11.83 -25.23 -8.48
CA PHE A 740 11.51 -26.61 -8.04
C PHE A 740 11.56 -26.78 -6.52
N GLU A 741 12.58 -26.22 -5.84
CA GLU A 741 12.73 -26.27 -4.38
C GLU A 741 11.59 -25.49 -3.70
N SER A 742 11.21 -24.33 -4.26
CA SER A 742 10.01 -23.61 -3.87
C SER A 742 8.72 -24.41 -4.08
N LEU A 743 8.60 -25.20 -5.16
CA LEU A 743 7.43 -26.06 -5.39
C LEU A 743 7.31 -27.18 -4.35
N LEU A 744 8.42 -27.80 -3.92
CA LEU A 744 8.45 -28.72 -2.78
C LEU A 744 7.90 -28.04 -1.51
N TYR A 745 8.34 -26.81 -1.24
CA TYR A 745 7.82 -26.04 -0.09
C TYR A 745 6.34 -25.66 -0.22
N VAL A 746 5.81 -25.46 -1.43
CA VAL A 746 4.36 -25.29 -1.63
C VAL A 746 3.62 -26.59 -1.34
N ALA A 747 4.09 -27.74 -1.82
CA ALA A 747 3.46 -29.03 -1.55
C ALA A 747 3.45 -29.35 -0.03
N MET A 748 4.56 -29.12 0.67
CA MET A 748 4.65 -29.27 2.14
C MET A 748 3.73 -28.29 2.90
N TRP A 749 3.49 -27.10 2.33
CA TRP A 749 2.55 -26.12 2.88
C TRP A 749 1.09 -26.56 2.69
N CYS A 750 0.70 -27.04 1.51
CA CYS A 750 -0.61 -27.67 1.28
C CYS A 750 -0.86 -28.80 2.29
N ALA A 751 0.13 -29.70 2.42
CA ALA A 751 0.08 -30.87 3.29
C ALA A 751 0.11 -30.58 4.80
N SER A 752 0.28 -29.31 5.21
CA SER A 752 0.25 -28.90 6.62
C SER A 752 -0.82 -27.86 6.96
N GLN A 753 -1.20 -26.97 6.02
CA GLN A 753 -2.04 -25.80 6.33
C GLN A 753 -3.48 -25.88 5.84
N CYS A 754 -3.81 -26.68 4.81
CA CYS A 754 -5.14 -26.63 4.19
C CYS A 754 -6.23 -27.40 4.95
N GLU A 755 -5.88 -28.43 5.73
CA GLU A 755 -6.86 -29.23 6.45
C GLU A 755 -7.30 -28.57 7.78
N SER A 756 -8.62 -28.45 7.98
CA SER A 756 -9.20 -27.97 9.23
C SER A 756 -9.08 -29.02 10.35
N VAL A 757 -7.96 -29.01 11.07
CA VAL A 757 -7.61 -29.98 12.13
C VAL A 757 -8.05 -29.57 13.55
N SER A 758 -7.92 -30.51 14.50
CA SER A 758 -8.25 -30.30 15.92
C SER A 758 -7.38 -29.20 16.57
N LYS A 759 -7.92 -28.50 17.58
CA LYS A 759 -7.26 -27.34 18.22
C LYS A 759 -5.80 -27.57 18.66
N PRO A 760 -5.40 -28.72 19.24
CA PRO A 760 -3.99 -28.96 19.58
C PRO A 760 -3.10 -29.06 18.35
N LEU A 761 -3.54 -29.77 17.30
CA LEU A 761 -2.78 -29.94 16.06
C LEU A 761 -2.70 -28.62 15.28
N ALA A 762 -3.79 -27.86 15.24
CA ALA A 762 -3.85 -26.52 14.64
C ALA A 762 -2.84 -25.55 15.27
N HIS A 763 -2.59 -25.66 16.58
CA HIS A 763 -1.56 -24.84 17.24
C HIS A 763 -0.14 -25.23 16.79
N THR A 764 0.16 -26.53 16.65
CA THR A 764 1.45 -27.02 16.14
C THR A 764 1.67 -26.60 14.69
N VAL A 765 0.67 -26.83 13.83
CA VAL A 765 0.62 -26.43 12.42
C VAL A 765 0.84 -24.92 12.24
N ALA A 766 0.16 -24.09 13.04
CA ALA A 766 0.33 -22.64 13.00
C ALA A 766 1.68 -22.17 13.56
N ALA A 767 2.29 -22.90 14.50
CA ALA A 767 3.64 -22.61 14.99
C ALA A 767 4.71 -22.92 13.92
N GLN A 768 4.55 -24.03 13.19
CA GLN A 768 5.38 -24.41 12.04
C GLN A 768 5.31 -23.35 10.93
N ALA A 769 4.09 -22.98 10.49
CA ALA A 769 3.88 -21.91 9.52
C ALA A 769 4.50 -20.58 9.96
N LYS A 770 4.28 -20.19 11.23
CA LYS A 770 4.84 -18.96 11.80
C LYS A 770 6.38 -18.96 11.80
N GLY A 771 7.02 -20.12 11.96
CA GLY A 771 8.46 -20.29 11.79
C GLY A 771 8.91 -19.89 10.39
N TRP A 772 8.24 -20.38 9.35
CA TRP A 772 8.56 -20.09 7.95
C TRP A 772 8.17 -18.67 7.50
N GLU A 773 7.14 -18.06 8.10
CA GLU A 773 6.69 -16.69 7.80
C GLU A 773 7.47 -15.58 8.51
N LEU A 774 8.09 -15.86 9.66
CA LEU A 774 8.82 -14.88 10.48
C LEU A 774 10.30 -15.19 10.72
N GLY A 775 10.77 -16.37 10.32
CA GLY A 775 12.16 -16.76 10.49
C GLY A 775 13.09 -15.76 9.82
N THR A 776 14.18 -15.39 10.50
CA THR A 776 15.27 -14.66 9.85
C THR A 776 15.83 -15.51 8.71
N TYR A 777 16.38 -14.87 7.67
CA TYR A 777 17.04 -15.59 6.56
C TYR A 777 18.05 -16.64 7.07
N LYS A 778 18.70 -16.36 8.21
CA LYS A 778 19.63 -17.27 8.89
C LYS A 778 18.96 -18.53 9.43
N GLN A 779 17.84 -18.40 10.14
CA GLN A 779 17.08 -19.54 10.64
C GLN A 779 16.54 -20.38 9.48
N LEU A 780 15.94 -19.72 8.48
CA LEU A 780 15.30 -20.39 7.34
C LEU A 780 16.32 -21.11 6.44
N TYR A 781 17.50 -20.55 6.16
CA TYR A 781 18.51 -21.29 5.38
C TYR A 781 19.04 -22.49 6.17
N ILE A 782 19.24 -22.36 7.49
CA ILE A 782 19.73 -23.47 8.32
C ILE A 782 18.73 -24.63 8.30
N GLU A 783 17.46 -24.35 8.64
CA GLU A 783 16.38 -25.32 8.66
C GLU A 783 16.22 -26.05 7.31
N LYS A 784 16.13 -25.29 6.22
CA LYS A 784 15.96 -25.84 4.87
C LYS A 784 17.19 -26.58 4.34
N SER A 785 18.40 -26.13 4.67
CA SER A 785 19.64 -26.86 4.35
C SER A 785 19.81 -28.15 5.16
N GLY A 786 19.18 -28.24 6.33
CA GLY A 786 19.07 -29.46 7.12
C GLY A 786 18.08 -30.46 6.50
N LEU A 787 16.90 -29.99 6.09
CA LEU A 787 15.89 -30.80 5.40
C LEU A 787 16.40 -31.42 4.09
N LEU A 788 17.23 -30.68 3.34
CA LEU A 788 17.84 -31.12 2.08
C LEU A 788 19.22 -31.78 2.27
N GLY A 789 19.64 -32.05 3.51
CA GLY A 789 20.97 -32.57 3.84
C GLY A 789 21.02 -34.10 3.93
N GLU A 790 22.15 -34.69 3.54
CA GLU A 790 22.43 -36.10 3.80
C GLU A 790 22.50 -36.37 5.31
N ALA A 791 21.62 -37.23 5.82
CA ALA A 791 21.54 -37.55 7.24
C ALA A 791 22.76 -38.35 7.72
N PRO A 792 23.51 -37.90 8.76
CA PRO A 792 24.66 -38.63 9.27
C PRO A 792 24.20 -39.89 10.03
N GLN A 793 24.17 -41.03 9.31
CA GLN A 793 23.83 -42.37 9.83
C GLN A 793 22.39 -42.48 10.38
N GLY A 794 21.38 -42.31 9.52
CA GLY A 794 19.98 -42.56 9.93
C GLY A 794 18.86 -42.56 8.87
N GLY A 795 19.16 -42.38 7.57
CA GLY A 795 18.13 -42.24 6.52
C GLY A 795 17.34 -40.92 6.59
N MET A 796 16.53 -40.62 5.57
CA MET A 796 15.82 -39.33 5.48
C MET A 796 14.52 -39.23 6.28
N ALA A 797 14.02 -40.36 6.82
CA ALA A 797 12.93 -40.36 7.81
C ALA A 797 13.19 -39.41 9.00
N ASN A 798 14.47 -39.15 9.35
CA ASN A 798 14.85 -38.18 10.38
C ASN A 798 14.70 -36.70 9.97
N ALA A 799 14.57 -36.38 8.68
CA ALA A 799 14.44 -35.00 8.20
C ALA A 799 12.99 -34.51 8.30
N LEU A 800 12.01 -35.36 7.95
CA LEU A 800 10.57 -35.06 8.03
C LEU A 800 9.92 -35.48 9.36
N SER A 801 10.64 -36.16 10.27
CA SER A 801 10.14 -36.54 11.60
C SER A 801 9.68 -35.35 12.46
N ASN A 802 10.25 -34.16 12.22
CA ASN A 802 9.88 -32.92 12.91
C ASN A 802 8.86 -32.08 12.12
N PHE A 803 8.50 -32.47 10.89
CA PHE A 803 7.51 -31.77 10.07
C PHE A 803 6.13 -32.40 10.25
N THR A 804 5.17 -31.57 10.66
CA THR A 804 3.79 -31.96 10.92
C THR A 804 2.98 -31.83 9.62
N PHE A 805 2.58 -32.97 9.04
CA PHE A 805 1.47 -33.02 8.08
C PHE A 805 0.14 -33.17 8.84
N THR A 806 -0.97 -32.91 8.16
CA THR A 806 -2.32 -33.13 8.72
C THR A 806 -2.87 -34.52 8.35
N PRO A 807 -3.86 -35.08 9.07
CA PRO A 807 -4.27 -36.48 8.93
C PRO A 807 -4.64 -36.95 7.51
N ARG A 808 -5.20 -36.08 6.66
CA ARG A 808 -5.50 -36.38 5.26
C ARG A 808 -4.24 -36.47 4.37
N PHE A 809 -3.20 -35.72 4.73
CA PHE A 809 -1.96 -35.60 3.97
C PHE A 809 -0.81 -36.46 4.49
N GLU A 810 -0.88 -36.94 5.74
CA GLU A 810 0.10 -37.86 6.34
C GLU A 810 0.42 -39.11 5.46
N PRO A 811 -0.52 -39.71 4.69
CA PRO A 811 -0.19 -40.78 3.75
C PRO A 811 0.84 -40.40 2.66
N TRP A 812 1.00 -39.11 2.34
CA TRP A 812 2.00 -38.62 1.38
C TRP A 812 3.42 -38.50 1.97
N ARG A 813 3.67 -38.93 3.22
CA ARG A 813 5.00 -38.83 3.85
C ARG A 813 6.11 -39.49 3.02
N GLU A 814 5.91 -40.74 2.59
CA GLU A 814 6.88 -41.49 1.77
C GLU A 814 7.15 -40.80 0.42
N TRP A 815 6.13 -40.15 -0.15
CA TRP A 815 6.25 -39.36 -1.38
C TRP A 815 7.13 -38.11 -1.20
N PHE A 816 7.02 -37.42 -0.05
CA PHE A 816 7.93 -36.31 0.29
C PHE A 816 9.34 -36.79 0.59
N GLU A 817 9.49 -37.94 1.26
CA GLU A 817 10.79 -38.56 1.52
C GLU A 817 11.49 -38.93 0.21
N ALA A 818 10.77 -39.51 -0.77
CA ALA A 818 11.30 -39.77 -2.12
C ALA A 818 11.77 -38.50 -2.86
N TRP A 819 11.13 -37.33 -2.66
CA TRP A 819 11.65 -36.07 -3.18
C TRP A 819 13.00 -35.73 -2.54
N LEU A 820 13.06 -35.71 -1.20
CA LEU A 820 14.28 -35.36 -0.46
C LEU A 820 15.44 -36.31 -0.80
N GLU A 821 15.17 -37.61 -0.89
CA GLU A 821 16.14 -38.63 -1.28
C GLU A 821 16.67 -38.45 -2.70
N THR A 822 15.82 -38.00 -3.62
CA THR A 822 16.26 -37.62 -4.98
C THR A 822 17.23 -36.45 -4.97
N VAL A 823 17.04 -35.45 -4.10
CA VAL A 823 17.76 -34.15 -4.21
C VAL A 823 18.93 -33.93 -3.25
N ALA A 824 19.01 -34.61 -2.11
CA ALA A 824 20.05 -34.36 -1.11
C ALA A 824 21.51 -34.52 -1.59
N PRO A 825 21.85 -35.41 -2.55
CA PRO A 825 23.20 -35.48 -3.12
C PRO A 825 23.70 -34.13 -3.67
N SER A 826 22.79 -33.21 -4.04
CA SER A 826 23.17 -31.85 -4.46
C SER A 826 23.91 -31.05 -3.38
N VAL A 827 23.66 -31.30 -2.09
CA VAL A 827 24.35 -30.62 -0.98
C VAL A 827 25.80 -31.12 -0.86
N SER A 828 26.04 -32.42 -0.96
CA SER A 828 27.39 -32.98 -0.89
C SER A 828 28.19 -32.78 -2.19
N LEU A 829 27.54 -32.82 -3.36
CA LEU A 829 28.11 -32.33 -4.61
C LEU A 829 28.50 -30.85 -4.52
N GLY A 830 27.64 -30.01 -3.96
CA GLY A 830 27.92 -28.59 -3.74
C GLY A 830 29.17 -28.35 -2.87
N LYS A 831 29.30 -29.08 -1.76
CA LYS A 831 30.48 -29.08 -0.90
C LYS A 831 31.74 -29.57 -1.63
N ALA A 832 31.66 -30.70 -2.33
CA ALA A 832 32.82 -31.36 -2.97
C ALA A 832 33.38 -30.61 -4.18
N TYR A 833 32.52 -29.94 -4.97
CA TYR A 833 32.94 -29.19 -6.15
C TYR A 833 33.15 -27.68 -5.89
N GLY A 834 32.70 -27.19 -4.73
CA GLY A 834 33.02 -25.87 -4.20
C GLY A 834 34.41 -25.81 -3.53
N THR A 835 34.56 -24.80 -2.67
CA THR A 835 35.58 -24.80 -1.61
C THR A 835 34.90 -25.11 -0.28
N GLU A 836 35.65 -25.46 0.76
CA GLU A 836 35.18 -25.74 2.14
C GLU A 836 34.03 -24.84 2.63
N ALA A 837 34.06 -23.53 2.31
CA ALA A 837 32.99 -22.59 2.60
C ALA A 837 31.84 -22.61 1.55
N TYR A 838 31.21 -23.77 1.31
CA TYR A 838 29.98 -23.88 0.52
C TYR A 838 28.80 -23.21 1.27
N PRO A 839 27.91 -22.43 0.60
CA PRO A 839 27.91 -22.05 -0.82
C PRO A 839 28.64 -20.73 -1.13
N SER A 840 29.20 -20.01 -0.15
CA SER A 840 29.77 -18.64 -0.29
C SER A 840 30.71 -18.40 -1.49
N LYS A 841 31.43 -19.43 -1.94
CA LYS A 841 32.46 -19.32 -2.99
C LYS A 841 32.05 -19.89 -4.35
N LEU A 842 30.84 -20.44 -4.51
CA LEU A 842 30.35 -20.99 -5.80
C LEU A 842 30.38 -19.94 -6.93
N TYR A 843 30.12 -18.68 -6.57
CA TYR A 843 30.03 -17.56 -7.50
C TYR A 843 31.40 -17.01 -7.93
N PHE A 844 32.47 -17.32 -7.19
CA PHE A 844 33.82 -16.75 -7.41
C PHE A 844 34.79 -17.70 -8.13
N LYS A 845 34.52 -19.02 -8.15
CA LYS A 845 35.26 -19.99 -8.96
C LYS A 845 34.33 -21.07 -9.54
N LYS A 846 33.54 -20.71 -10.55
CA LYS A 846 32.79 -21.68 -11.37
C LYS A 846 33.79 -22.65 -12.04
N ARG A 847 33.65 -23.96 -11.80
CA ARG A 847 34.25 -25.01 -12.63
C ARG A 847 33.46 -25.15 -13.94
N PRO A 848 34.06 -24.95 -15.13
CA PRO A 848 33.31 -25.00 -16.39
C PRO A 848 32.77 -26.41 -16.74
N ASP A 849 33.34 -27.44 -16.12
CA ASP A 849 32.96 -28.86 -16.23
C ASP A 849 31.83 -29.28 -15.26
N PHE A 850 31.37 -28.40 -14.37
CA PHE A 850 30.31 -28.71 -13.41
C PHE A 850 28.96 -28.11 -13.80
N ASP A 851 27.94 -28.97 -13.89
CA ASP A 851 26.55 -28.53 -14.10
C ASP A 851 26.00 -27.91 -12.81
N TYR A 852 26.17 -26.60 -12.69
CA TYR A 852 25.61 -25.77 -11.62
C TYR A 852 24.12 -25.45 -11.80
N GLU A 853 23.42 -25.94 -12.83
CA GLU A 853 21.98 -25.75 -12.99
C GLU A 853 21.22 -26.92 -12.37
N THR A 854 21.50 -28.14 -12.85
CA THR A 854 20.86 -29.37 -12.37
C THR A 854 21.60 -30.04 -11.21
N MET A 855 22.79 -29.57 -10.83
CA MET A 855 23.68 -30.22 -9.86
C MET A 855 24.01 -31.67 -10.28
N LYS A 856 24.52 -31.84 -11.52
CA LYS A 856 24.85 -33.14 -12.16
C LYS A 856 23.63 -34.09 -12.29
N GLY A 857 22.49 -33.57 -12.72
CA GLY A 857 21.26 -34.32 -13.04
C GLY A 857 20.27 -34.47 -11.90
N VAL A 858 20.70 -34.19 -10.66
CA VAL A 858 19.93 -34.34 -9.41
C VAL A 858 18.65 -33.51 -9.39
N TRP A 859 18.75 -32.23 -9.74
CA TRP A 859 17.61 -31.31 -9.88
C TRP A 859 17.13 -31.26 -11.33
N THR A 860 16.55 -32.36 -11.81
CA THR A 860 15.85 -32.42 -13.10
C THR A 860 14.40 -32.85 -12.91
N ARG A 861 13.51 -32.39 -13.82
CA ARG A 861 12.10 -32.81 -13.84
C ARG A 861 12.00 -34.33 -13.85
N ASP A 862 12.73 -34.99 -14.73
CA ASP A 862 12.56 -36.42 -15.00
C ASP A 862 13.01 -37.30 -13.83
N ALA A 863 14.11 -36.93 -13.14
CA ALA A 863 14.53 -37.61 -11.92
C ALA A 863 13.48 -37.49 -10.80
N ILE A 864 13.02 -36.26 -10.54
CA ILE A 864 12.01 -35.97 -9.52
C ILE A 864 10.70 -36.70 -9.84
N VAL A 865 10.14 -36.56 -11.05
CA VAL A 865 8.89 -37.22 -11.45
C VAL A 865 9.00 -38.75 -11.37
N SER A 866 10.15 -39.33 -11.74
CA SER A 866 10.34 -40.79 -11.68
C SER A 866 10.36 -41.33 -10.25
N ALA A 867 10.95 -40.59 -9.30
CA ALA A 867 10.94 -40.98 -7.89
C ALA A 867 9.54 -40.79 -7.27
N LEU A 868 8.95 -39.62 -7.45
CA LEU A 868 7.63 -39.27 -6.90
C LEU A 868 6.53 -40.25 -7.35
N ARG A 869 6.48 -40.59 -8.65
CA ARG A 869 5.50 -41.56 -9.18
C ARG A 869 5.68 -42.99 -8.64
N SER A 870 6.86 -43.32 -8.14
CA SER A 870 7.13 -44.62 -7.53
C SER A 870 6.72 -44.69 -6.05
N ALA A 871 6.40 -43.54 -5.44
CA ALA A 871 6.07 -43.38 -4.02
C ALA A 871 4.65 -42.78 -3.81
N GLU A 872 3.77 -42.80 -4.81
CA GLU A 872 2.40 -42.29 -4.66
C GLU A 872 1.55 -43.19 -3.74
N PRO A 873 0.79 -42.61 -2.78
CA PRO A 873 -0.09 -43.38 -1.92
C PRO A 873 -1.09 -44.22 -2.71
N THR A 874 -1.22 -45.50 -2.37
CA THR A 874 -2.10 -46.44 -3.07
C THR A 874 -3.07 -47.10 -2.07
N PRO A 875 -4.38 -46.81 -2.12
CA PRO A 875 -5.03 -45.80 -2.97
C PRO A 875 -4.65 -44.36 -2.58
N LEU A 876 -4.84 -43.42 -3.51
CA LEU A 876 -4.70 -41.99 -3.21
C LEU A 876 -5.73 -41.60 -2.12
N PRO A 877 -5.33 -40.87 -1.06
CA PRO A 877 -6.28 -40.37 -0.06
C PRO A 877 -7.19 -39.32 -0.71
N GLU A 878 -8.50 -39.39 -0.45
CA GLU A 878 -9.46 -38.39 -0.97
C GLU A 878 -9.16 -36.98 -0.46
#